data_AF-A0A2V8PAH5-F1
#
_entry.id   AF-A0A2V8PAH5-F1
#
_cell.length_a   1.000
_cell.length_b   1.000
_cell.length_c   1.000
_cell.angle_alpha   90.00
_cell.angle_beta   90.00
_cell.angle_gamma   90.00
#
_symmetry.space_group_name_H-M   'P 1'
#
loop_
_entity.id
_entity.type
_entity.pdbx_description
1 polymer ?
#
loop_
_entity_poly.entity_id
_entity_poly.type
_entity_poly.pdbx_seq_one_letter_code
_entity_poly.pdbx_strand_id
1 'polypeptide(L)'
;MDPLWYKDAIIYETHVKAFFDSNGDGVGDFPGLLDKLDYLQDLGVTCLWLLPFFPSPLRDDGYDIADYVNVHPLYGTLDDFKKFLNAAHERNLQVVIELVINHTSDQHQWFQAARHAPPGSPDRDIYVWSDTDKKYSDARIIFTDTEKSNWTWDPVANAYYWHRFFSHQPDLNFDNPVVLERVLEAMRFWLDMGVDGLRLDAIPYLVERDDTNCENLPETHAVLKRIRRELDQRYQARMLLAEANQWPTDVRPYFGEGDECHMAFHFPVMPRIFMALRMEDRHAITDIMAQTPDIPETCQWGLFLRNHDELTLEMVTADERDYMYLAYSADPKMKVNVGIRRRLAPLMDNNLRRIELLNSLLFSFPGTPIIYYGDEIGMGDNIYLGDRNGVRTPMQWSPDRNAGFSRANPARLYSPIIMDPVYGYEAVNVEAQLSDSSSLLHWMRNMIALRKLFKVFGRGAIEFLSPQNRKVLAYLRRYRNDQILCVANLSRFAQAVELDLSGFAGMKLVEMFGYTDFPVISRAPYALSLNPYGFYWFELQGSPQPAEVGRTAPAEEVTSLSVSSWKELFESGVGETLESGILPRFLSAQRWFAGKGKTIETVRIRDWTELEGARSPAALALLRIRYSDTGTETYFVPISVIPADPAETWMSATPERVLCRVQWDGMNALLCDGTADDGACRALIEIISSASELYTRRGAIRATPTRYLAQLSQARGETPFAPRAPAEHSNTAVFYGDLLMLKLYRKLEPGVNPELEVLRYLTEEAEAAFERAPRLAGALEYVPFEGEAQTMAILQSNVENQGNAWQWMLEELKRFYEHFAAGSETERLGVVSAPSHTDELQRSAIFREAIGLSLDAAATLGRRTAELHLALAAEHQNPAFSPEPFSGQDLALVINLLRKSAVQTFKLLRENLSRLAEDASASAEQVLGREDRLMSGLERLESFPVTAYKTRVHGDYHLGQVLRVKNDYVIIDFEGEPGRPLAERRAKTSPLKDVAGMLRSFSYAAYTGLFTHTNRRPARLWESEICSLFLKTYCECAKGSAVLPEDPTTLEKLLDIFLLDKALYELRYEINNRPAWARIPLQGILDLAPWR
;
A
#
# COMPACT_ATOMS: atom_id res chain seq x y z
N MET A 1 -12.52 35.53 15.11
CA MET A 1 -11.67 34.39 14.75
C MET A 1 -12.57 33.30 14.15
N ASP A 2 -12.13 32.59 13.10
CA ASP A 2 -12.87 31.42 12.57
C ASP A 2 -12.98 30.36 13.67
N PRO A 3 -14.19 29.83 14.00
CA PRO A 3 -14.35 28.76 14.99
C PRO A 3 -13.53 27.50 14.69
N LEU A 4 -13.15 27.27 13.44
CA LEU A 4 -12.35 26.13 12.98
C LEU A 4 -10.92 26.51 12.60
N TRP A 5 -10.37 27.60 13.15
CA TRP A 5 -9.03 28.10 12.82
C TRP A 5 -7.94 27.02 12.93
N TYR A 6 -8.09 26.10 13.89
CA TYR A 6 -7.15 25.02 14.15
C TYR A 6 -7.03 24.03 12.97
N LYS A 7 -8.00 23.97 12.04
CA LYS A 7 -7.90 23.15 10.82
C LYS A 7 -6.91 23.68 9.79
N ASP A 8 -6.70 25.00 9.80
CA ASP A 8 -5.80 25.70 8.87
C ASP A 8 -4.45 26.05 9.53
N ALA A 9 -4.30 25.74 10.82
CA ALA A 9 -3.12 26.13 11.59
C ALA A 9 -1.85 25.37 11.18
N ILE A 10 -0.71 25.95 11.58
CA ILE A 10 0.60 25.30 11.67
C ILE A 10 1.06 25.50 13.11
N ILE A 11 1.14 24.41 13.87
CA ILE A 11 1.45 24.47 15.29
C ILE A 11 2.97 24.30 15.47
N TYR A 12 3.56 25.08 16.35
CA TYR A 12 4.96 24.98 16.75
C TYR A 12 5.04 24.63 18.23
N GLU A 13 5.50 23.43 18.52
CA GLU A 13 5.70 22.91 19.87
C GLU A 13 7.03 23.41 20.43
N THR A 14 6.99 24.11 21.56
CA THR A 14 8.19 24.63 22.20
C THR A 14 8.06 24.68 23.72
N HIS A 15 9.20 24.57 24.40
CA HIS A 15 9.28 24.78 25.85
C HIS A 15 9.89 26.15 26.14
N VAL A 16 9.23 26.94 26.98
CA VAL A 16 9.73 28.26 27.43
C VAL A 16 11.17 28.19 27.91
N LYS A 17 11.49 27.21 28.78
CA LYS A 17 12.84 26.99 29.33
C LYS A 17 13.93 26.78 28.28
N ALA A 18 13.57 26.28 27.10
CA ALA A 18 14.52 25.81 26.10
C ALA A 18 14.71 26.80 24.94
N PHE A 19 13.84 27.80 24.82
CA PHE A 19 13.77 28.63 23.63
C PHE A 19 14.74 29.81 23.66
N PHE A 20 14.67 30.70 24.65
CA PHE A 20 15.62 31.81 24.78
C PHE A 20 15.65 32.37 26.22
N ASP A 21 16.85 32.58 26.77
CA ASP A 21 17.09 33.16 28.09
C ASP A 21 17.41 34.65 27.95
N SER A 22 16.51 35.51 28.44
CA SER A 22 16.65 36.97 28.32
C SER A 22 17.42 37.59 29.49
N ASN A 23 17.43 36.93 30.65
CA ASN A 23 17.95 37.49 31.90
C ASN A 23 19.38 37.00 32.24
N GLY A 24 19.87 35.98 31.54
CA GLY A 24 21.21 35.41 31.67
C GLY A 24 21.40 34.47 32.86
N ASP A 25 20.33 33.86 33.39
CA ASP A 25 20.40 32.93 34.52
C ASP A 25 20.68 31.47 34.12
N GLY A 26 20.54 31.14 32.83
CA GLY A 26 20.76 29.83 32.24
C GLY A 26 19.49 29.08 31.84
N VAL A 27 18.30 29.66 32.04
CA VAL A 27 16.99 29.07 31.75
C VAL A 27 16.19 30.02 30.86
N GLY A 28 15.46 29.48 29.87
CA GLY A 28 14.60 30.29 29.02
C GLY A 28 13.37 30.80 29.76
N ASP A 29 12.88 31.97 29.35
CA ASP A 29 11.82 32.72 30.07
C ASP A 29 10.82 33.37 29.09
N PHE A 30 9.65 33.80 29.59
CA PHE A 30 8.62 34.42 28.76
C PHE A 30 9.05 35.71 28.07
N PRO A 31 9.77 36.66 28.72
CA PRO A 31 10.36 37.79 28.02
C PRO A 31 11.28 37.35 26.87
N GLY A 32 12.06 36.30 27.06
CA GLY A 32 12.92 35.75 26.02
C GLY A 32 12.14 35.12 24.86
N LEU A 33 11.08 34.37 25.15
CA LEU A 33 10.18 33.84 24.12
C LEU A 33 9.48 34.98 23.36
N LEU A 34 9.08 36.06 24.05
CA LEU A 34 8.52 37.27 23.44
C LEU A 34 9.50 37.92 22.45
N ASP A 35 10.78 38.01 22.79
CA ASP A 35 11.84 38.55 21.91
C ASP A 35 12.04 37.71 20.63
N LYS A 36 11.56 36.47 20.60
CA LYS A 36 11.71 35.53 19.48
C LYS A 36 10.42 35.31 18.69
N LEU A 37 9.33 36.02 19.00
CA LEU A 37 8.07 35.92 18.26
C LEU A 37 8.22 36.31 16.78
N ASP A 38 9.10 37.26 16.46
CA ASP A 38 9.35 37.68 15.07
C ASP A 38 9.94 36.53 14.24
N TYR A 39 10.83 35.72 14.82
CA TYR A 39 11.36 34.51 14.16
C TYR A 39 10.25 33.50 13.86
N LEU A 40 9.37 33.24 14.82
CA LEU A 40 8.25 32.31 14.66
C LEU A 40 7.26 32.80 13.61
N GLN A 41 6.96 34.11 13.62
CA GLN A 41 6.13 34.73 12.60
C GLN A 41 6.76 34.60 11.20
N ASP A 42 8.05 34.87 11.07
CA ASP A 42 8.81 34.75 9.82
C ASP A 42 8.94 33.31 9.33
N LEU A 43 8.98 32.32 10.24
CA LEU A 43 8.89 30.90 9.92
C LEU A 43 7.55 30.56 9.26
N GLY A 44 6.50 31.31 9.59
CA GLY A 44 5.18 31.20 8.99
C GLY A 44 4.18 30.38 9.81
N VAL A 45 4.57 29.94 11.01
CA VAL A 45 3.68 29.23 11.94
C VAL A 45 2.53 30.13 12.36
N THR A 46 1.42 29.54 12.80
CA THR A 46 0.21 30.30 13.17
C THR A 46 -0.24 30.03 14.59
N CYS A 47 0.30 29.01 15.23
CA CYS A 47 -0.06 28.63 16.59
C CYS A 47 1.18 28.15 17.34
N LEU A 48 1.33 28.57 18.58
CA LEU A 48 2.37 28.10 19.49
C LEU A 48 1.72 27.15 20.49
N TRP A 49 2.29 25.96 20.65
CA TRP A 49 1.94 25.04 21.73
C TRP A 49 3.08 25.08 22.75
N LEU A 50 2.77 25.55 23.96
CA LEU A 50 3.71 25.67 25.05
C LEU A 50 3.61 24.46 25.98
N LEU A 51 4.75 23.79 26.17
CA LEU A 51 4.93 22.77 27.21
C LEU A 51 4.70 23.36 28.62
N PRO A 52 4.54 22.53 29.68
CA PRO A 52 4.10 23.02 30.98
C PRO A 52 5.05 24.10 31.53
N PHE A 53 4.47 25.23 31.94
CA PHE A 53 5.20 26.37 32.50
C PHE A 53 4.73 26.74 33.91
N PHE A 54 3.93 25.88 34.53
CA PHE A 54 3.36 26.06 35.86
C PHE A 54 4.39 25.85 36.97
N PRO A 55 4.21 26.42 38.17
CA PRO A 55 4.98 26.02 39.34
C PRO A 55 4.95 24.50 39.52
N SER A 56 6.12 23.91 39.68
CA SER A 56 6.36 22.47 39.69
C SER A 56 7.73 22.22 40.33
N PRO A 57 7.96 21.08 41.00
CA PRO A 57 9.29 20.69 41.42
C PRO A 57 10.16 20.17 40.26
N LEU A 58 9.62 20.11 39.03
CA LEU A 58 10.27 19.72 37.77
C LEU A 58 10.82 18.30 37.81
N ARG A 59 10.15 17.38 38.52
CA ARG A 59 10.57 15.97 38.60
C ARG A 59 10.15 15.17 37.37
N ASP A 60 9.10 15.63 36.68
CA ASP A 60 8.75 15.21 35.31
C ASP A 60 8.63 16.44 34.41
N ASP A 61 9.63 17.32 34.52
CA ASP A 61 9.80 18.48 33.64
C ASP A 61 8.60 19.44 33.53
N GLY A 62 7.83 19.57 34.61
CA GLY A 62 6.68 20.48 34.67
C GLY A 62 5.33 19.79 34.51
N TYR A 63 5.29 18.52 34.11
CA TYR A 63 4.05 17.71 34.08
C TYR A 63 3.53 17.41 35.48
N ASP A 64 4.40 17.41 36.49
CA ASP A 64 4.06 17.40 37.90
C ASP A 64 3.69 18.81 38.41
N ILE A 65 2.47 19.28 38.12
CA ILE A 65 1.99 20.63 38.44
C ILE A 65 1.70 20.79 39.94
N ALA A 66 2.28 21.83 40.56
CA ALA A 66 2.07 22.19 41.96
C ALA A 66 1.12 23.39 42.16
N ASP A 67 0.89 24.20 41.13
CA ASP A 67 -0.10 25.30 41.10
C ASP A 67 -0.58 25.56 39.66
N TYR A 68 -1.86 25.30 39.37
CA TYR A 68 -2.43 25.43 38.03
C TYR A 68 -2.62 26.85 37.51
N VAL A 69 -2.65 27.86 38.38
CA VAL A 69 -3.10 29.22 38.03
C VAL A 69 -1.99 30.26 38.12
N ASN A 70 -0.75 29.80 37.98
CA ASN A 70 0.43 30.65 38.10
C ASN A 70 1.54 30.20 37.14
N VAL A 71 2.59 31.00 37.05
CA VAL A 71 3.77 30.73 36.20
C VAL A 71 4.94 30.32 37.08
N HIS A 72 5.72 29.33 36.65
CA HIS A 72 6.92 28.88 37.35
C HIS A 72 7.90 30.08 37.49
N PRO A 73 8.46 30.34 38.69
CA PRO A 73 9.31 31.51 38.91
C PRO A 73 10.54 31.61 37.98
N LEU A 74 11.07 30.46 37.53
CA LEU A 74 12.17 30.42 36.54
C LEU A 74 11.78 30.94 35.15
N TYR A 75 10.50 30.94 34.80
CA TYR A 75 10.04 31.33 33.46
C TYR A 75 9.50 32.77 33.43
N GLY A 76 9.43 33.44 34.59
CA GLY A 76 8.93 34.80 34.75
C GLY A 76 7.66 34.86 35.58
N THR A 77 6.81 35.84 35.29
CA THR A 77 5.58 36.10 36.05
C THR A 77 4.32 35.92 35.18
N LEU A 78 3.16 35.88 35.83
CA LEU A 78 1.88 35.89 35.14
C LEU A 78 1.70 37.12 34.23
N ASP A 79 2.27 38.26 34.59
CA ASP A 79 2.22 39.47 33.77
C ASP A 79 3.14 39.37 32.54
N ASP A 80 4.26 38.65 32.64
CA ASP A 80 5.11 38.40 31.48
C ASP A 80 4.45 37.43 30.49
N PHE A 81 3.75 36.41 30.99
CA PHE A 81 2.89 35.57 30.15
C PHE A 81 1.81 36.40 29.43
N LYS A 82 1.13 37.32 30.13
CA LYS A 82 0.12 38.20 29.49
C LYS A 82 0.72 39.08 28.40
N LYS A 83 1.91 39.65 28.62
CA LYS A 83 2.62 40.44 27.59
C LYS A 83 2.95 39.56 26.38
N PHE A 84 3.47 38.36 26.61
CA PHE A 84 3.74 37.36 25.58
C PHE A 84 2.48 37.03 24.78
N LEU A 85 1.38 36.68 25.46
CA LEU A 85 0.11 36.31 24.85
C LEU A 85 -0.45 37.43 23.96
N ASN A 86 -0.45 38.67 24.47
CA ASN A 86 -0.90 39.83 23.70
C ASN A 86 0.00 40.06 22.46
N ALA A 87 1.32 39.99 22.62
CA ALA A 87 2.27 40.17 21.51
C ALA A 87 2.17 39.06 20.44
N ALA A 88 1.84 37.83 20.85
CA ALA A 88 1.54 36.72 19.95
C ALA A 88 0.25 37.00 19.17
N HIS A 89 -0.82 37.42 19.84
CA HIS A 89 -2.09 37.78 19.19
C HIS A 89 -1.96 38.96 18.23
N GLU A 90 -1.16 39.98 18.56
CA GLU A 90 -0.84 41.10 17.64
C GLU A 90 -0.19 40.62 16.33
N ARG A 91 0.51 39.49 16.38
CA ARG A 91 1.15 38.82 15.23
C ARG A 91 0.26 37.77 14.56
N ASN A 92 -0.99 37.64 14.99
CA ASN A 92 -1.94 36.59 14.60
C ASN A 92 -1.47 35.15 14.94
N LEU A 93 -0.65 35.01 15.98
CA LEU A 93 -0.24 33.71 16.52
C LEU A 93 -1.19 33.30 17.64
N GLN A 94 -1.87 32.17 17.47
CA GLN A 94 -2.65 31.55 18.54
C GLN A 94 -1.72 30.91 19.57
N VAL A 95 -2.15 30.82 20.82
CA VAL A 95 -1.41 30.16 21.90
C VAL A 95 -2.24 29.04 22.50
N VAL A 96 -1.71 27.83 22.42
CA VAL A 96 -2.19 26.62 23.09
C VAL A 96 -1.24 26.32 24.23
N ILE A 97 -1.78 25.96 25.38
CA ILE A 97 -0.99 25.56 26.54
C ILE A 97 -1.28 24.10 26.90
N GLU A 98 -0.29 23.46 27.50
CA GLU A 98 -0.48 22.20 28.23
C GLU A 98 -1.40 22.38 29.43
N LEU A 99 -2.28 21.42 29.64
CA LEU A 99 -2.99 21.29 30.91
C LEU A 99 -3.12 19.82 31.32
N VAL A 100 -2.35 19.45 32.33
CA VAL A 100 -2.36 18.11 32.91
C VAL A 100 -3.54 17.96 33.85
N ILE A 101 -4.56 17.21 33.43
CA ILE A 101 -5.80 17.08 34.19
C ILE A 101 -5.94 15.74 34.90
N ASN A 102 -5.10 14.76 34.57
CA ASN A 102 -5.13 13.43 35.20
C ASN A 102 -4.59 13.44 36.63
N HIS A 103 -3.49 14.16 36.86
CA HIS A 103 -2.73 14.10 38.11
C HIS A 103 -2.15 15.48 38.47
N THR A 104 -1.68 15.62 39.71
CA THR A 104 -0.92 16.79 40.17
C THR A 104 0.43 16.36 40.71
N SER A 105 1.32 17.29 41.04
CA SER A 105 2.48 17.00 41.91
C SER A 105 2.03 16.54 43.30
N ASP A 106 2.81 15.67 43.94
CA ASP A 106 2.71 15.38 45.37
C ASP A 106 2.92 16.62 46.24
N GLN A 107 3.53 17.70 45.72
CA GLN A 107 3.68 18.98 46.40
C GLN A 107 2.49 19.92 46.21
N HIS A 108 1.51 19.56 45.38
CA HIS A 108 0.32 20.37 45.17
C HIS A 108 -0.44 20.54 46.50
N GLN A 109 -0.98 21.75 46.74
CA GLN A 109 -1.67 22.06 48.00
C GLN A 109 -2.84 21.11 48.28
N TRP A 110 -3.50 20.64 47.22
CA TRP A 110 -4.56 19.63 47.31
C TRP A 110 -4.04 18.30 47.86
N PHE A 111 -2.92 17.76 47.36
CA PHE A 111 -2.38 16.50 47.86
C PHE A 111 -1.88 16.62 49.30
N GLN A 112 -1.22 17.74 49.61
CA GLN A 112 -0.78 18.04 50.98
C GLN A 112 -1.98 18.12 51.93
N ALA A 113 -3.09 18.73 51.54
CA ALA A 113 -4.32 18.70 52.33
C ALA A 113 -4.88 17.27 52.44
N ALA A 114 -5.00 16.55 51.32
CA ALA A 114 -5.60 15.21 51.27
C ALA A 114 -4.85 14.19 52.12
N ARG A 115 -3.52 14.16 52.08
CA ARG A 115 -2.73 13.19 52.87
C ARG A 115 -2.84 13.40 54.39
N HIS A 116 -3.13 14.63 54.82
CA HIS A 116 -3.36 14.99 56.22
C HIS A 116 -4.85 14.89 56.64
N ALA A 117 -5.76 14.77 55.68
CA ALA A 117 -7.19 14.70 55.93
C ALA A 117 -7.62 13.29 56.42
N PRO A 118 -8.65 13.19 57.28
CA PRO A 118 -9.17 11.90 57.73
C PRO A 118 -9.71 11.04 56.56
N PRO A 119 -9.60 9.70 56.63
CA PRO A 119 -10.23 8.81 55.64
C PRO A 119 -11.73 9.09 55.47
N GLY A 120 -12.20 9.16 54.21
CA GLY A 120 -13.61 9.43 53.86
C GLY A 120 -14.06 10.89 53.97
N SER A 121 -13.11 11.84 54.13
CA SER A 121 -13.42 13.27 54.10
C SER A 121 -13.35 13.85 52.69
N PRO A 122 -14.11 14.92 52.36
CA PRO A 122 -14.10 15.53 51.03
C PRO A 122 -12.72 15.98 50.55
N ASP A 123 -11.87 16.45 51.47
CA ASP A 123 -10.49 16.86 51.15
C ASP A 123 -9.59 15.67 50.85
N ARG A 124 -9.83 14.51 51.47
CA ARG A 124 -9.12 13.25 51.18
C ARG A 124 -9.47 12.73 49.79
N ASP A 125 -10.75 12.78 49.45
CA ASP A 125 -11.35 12.18 48.25
C ASP A 125 -11.04 12.97 46.96
N ILE A 126 -10.17 13.98 47.01
CA ILE A 126 -9.62 14.65 45.82
C ILE A 126 -8.67 13.71 45.05
N TYR A 127 -8.05 12.75 45.73
CA TYR A 127 -7.17 11.73 45.15
C TYR A 127 -7.73 10.33 45.40
N VAL A 128 -7.20 9.36 44.66
CA VAL A 128 -7.63 7.95 44.75
C VAL A 128 -6.81 7.22 45.81
N TRP A 129 -7.48 6.73 46.86
CA TRP A 129 -6.86 6.05 48.01
C TRP A 129 -7.31 4.60 48.15
N SER A 130 -6.45 3.76 48.74
CA SER A 130 -6.77 2.37 49.07
C SER A 130 -5.97 1.88 50.27
N ASP A 131 -6.55 0.97 51.06
CA ASP A 131 -5.84 0.29 52.16
C ASP A 131 -4.87 -0.79 51.65
N THR A 132 -4.99 -1.18 50.37
CA THR A 132 -4.15 -2.21 49.73
C THR A 132 -3.74 -1.80 48.32
N ASP A 133 -2.67 -2.39 47.80
CA ASP A 133 -2.20 -2.21 46.42
C ASP A 133 -2.87 -3.15 45.40
N LYS A 134 -4.00 -3.79 45.77
CA LYS A 134 -4.62 -4.87 45.00
C LYS A 134 -5.71 -4.45 44.02
N LYS A 135 -6.20 -3.20 44.11
CA LYS A 135 -7.22 -2.69 43.19
C LYS A 135 -6.62 -2.40 41.81
N TYR A 136 -7.45 -2.51 40.77
CA TYR A 136 -7.07 -2.19 39.39
C TYR A 136 -5.87 -3.02 38.88
N SER A 137 -5.82 -4.31 39.23
CA SER A 137 -4.66 -5.19 38.93
C SER A 137 -4.38 -5.39 37.45
N ASP A 138 -5.36 -5.15 36.58
CA ASP A 138 -5.25 -5.33 35.13
C ASP A 138 -4.73 -4.07 34.41
N ALA A 139 -4.59 -2.94 35.12
CA ALA A 139 -4.00 -1.73 34.58
C ALA A 139 -2.48 -1.89 34.44
N ARG A 140 -1.96 -1.60 33.24
CA ARG A 140 -0.51 -1.63 32.98
C ARG A 140 0.23 -0.51 33.71
N ILE A 141 1.53 -0.72 33.93
CA ILE A 141 2.47 0.32 34.38
C ILE A 141 3.04 0.99 33.12
N ILE A 142 2.97 2.33 33.04
CA ILE A 142 3.45 3.10 31.88
C ILE A 142 4.99 3.24 31.95
N PHE A 143 5.51 3.76 33.05
CA PHE A 143 6.96 3.95 33.26
C PHE A 143 7.62 2.73 33.90
N THR A 144 7.66 1.63 33.15
CA THR A 144 8.16 0.31 33.61
C THR A 144 9.61 0.32 34.09
N ASP A 145 10.43 1.26 33.60
CA ASP A 145 11.84 1.37 33.97
C ASP A 145 12.04 1.97 35.39
N THR A 146 11.02 2.64 35.94
CA THR A 146 11.11 3.38 37.21
C THR A 146 10.10 2.88 38.24
N GLU A 147 8.84 2.74 37.87
CA GLU A 147 7.76 2.39 38.80
C GLU A 147 7.52 0.88 38.86
N LYS A 148 7.32 0.36 40.06
CA LYS A 148 7.07 -1.09 40.30
C LYS A 148 5.58 -1.42 40.43
N SER A 149 4.77 -0.40 40.67
CA SER A 149 3.34 -0.49 40.92
C SER A 149 2.72 0.87 40.59
N ASN A 150 1.44 0.88 40.26
CA ASN A 150 0.63 2.10 40.15
C ASN A 150 0.08 2.56 41.53
N TRP A 151 0.44 1.84 42.61
CA TRP A 151 0.10 2.19 43.99
C TRP A 151 1.37 2.47 44.80
N THR A 152 1.42 3.62 45.47
CA THR A 152 2.49 3.97 46.40
C THR A 152 1.95 4.20 47.80
N TRP A 153 2.64 3.67 48.82
CA TRP A 153 2.29 3.86 50.23
C TRP A 153 2.67 5.27 50.70
N ASP A 154 1.70 6.05 51.20
CA ASP A 154 1.95 7.32 51.86
C ASP A 154 2.01 7.15 53.40
N PRO A 155 3.15 7.45 54.04
CA PRO A 155 3.35 7.21 55.47
C PRO A 155 2.60 8.19 56.39
N VAL A 156 2.16 9.34 55.88
CA VAL A 156 1.37 10.32 56.65
C VAL A 156 -0.09 9.90 56.66
N ALA A 157 -0.56 9.52 55.47
CA ALA A 157 -1.90 9.11 55.17
C ALA A 157 -2.23 7.70 55.67
N ASN A 158 -1.20 6.88 55.93
CA ASN A 158 -1.28 5.45 56.25
C ASN A 158 -2.18 4.67 55.27
N ALA A 159 -2.05 4.98 53.98
CA ALA A 159 -2.81 4.35 52.89
C ALA A 159 -2.00 4.41 51.60
N TYR A 160 -2.34 3.57 50.64
CA TYR A 160 -1.84 3.66 49.27
C TYR A 160 -2.61 4.74 48.50
N TYR A 161 -1.93 5.46 47.62
CA TYR A 161 -2.55 6.33 46.61
C TYR A 161 -2.19 5.86 45.20
N TRP A 162 -3.10 6.11 44.27
CA TRP A 162 -2.95 5.74 42.87
C TRP A 162 -2.12 6.77 42.10
N HIS A 163 -1.31 6.28 41.17
CA HIS A 163 -0.61 7.09 40.17
C HIS A 163 -0.39 6.26 38.89
N ARG A 164 -0.71 6.83 37.72
CA ARG A 164 -0.42 6.18 36.42
C ARG A 164 1.00 6.42 35.91
N PHE A 165 1.57 7.54 36.35
CA PHE A 165 2.92 8.00 36.00
C PHE A 165 3.84 7.78 37.21
N PHE A 166 4.73 8.73 37.52
CA PHE A 166 5.61 8.59 38.67
C PHE A 166 4.83 8.66 40.00
N SER A 167 5.39 8.05 41.04
CA SER A 167 4.86 8.10 42.40
C SER A 167 4.66 9.52 42.92
N HIS A 168 5.37 10.52 42.42
CA HIS A 168 5.18 11.93 42.79
C HIS A 168 4.14 12.67 41.94
N GLN A 169 3.38 11.94 41.13
CA GLN A 169 2.26 12.40 40.32
C GLN A 169 0.97 11.70 40.74
N PRO A 170 0.44 11.94 41.96
CA PRO A 170 -0.79 11.34 42.42
C PRO A 170 -1.99 11.72 41.53
N ASP A 171 -2.78 10.71 41.15
CA ASP A 171 -3.92 10.84 40.25
C ASP A 171 -5.14 11.48 40.95
N LEU A 172 -5.80 12.39 40.24
CA LEU A 172 -7.01 13.06 40.67
C LEU A 172 -8.22 12.13 40.55
N ASN A 173 -9.09 12.16 41.56
CA ASN A 173 -10.27 11.29 41.60
C ASN A 173 -11.47 11.91 40.85
N PHE A 174 -11.67 11.54 39.59
CA PHE A 174 -12.79 12.06 38.79
C PHE A 174 -14.18 11.52 39.16
N ASP A 175 -14.28 10.51 40.03
CA ASP A 175 -15.57 10.13 40.63
C ASP A 175 -16.07 11.19 41.63
N ASN A 176 -15.17 12.05 42.13
CA ASN A 176 -15.51 13.19 42.95
C ASN A 176 -15.88 14.40 42.06
N PRO A 177 -17.15 14.85 42.04
CA PRO A 177 -17.58 15.96 41.17
C PRO A 177 -16.88 17.29 41.48
N VAL A 178 -16.33 17.45 42.69
CA VAL A 178 -15.54 18.64 43.06
C VAL A 178 -14.26 18.72 42.25
N VAL A 179 -13.61 17.59 41.95
CA VAL A 179 -12.37 17.54 41.15
C VAL A 179 -12.59 18.12 39.77
N LEU A 180 -13.68 17.71 39.08
CA LEU A 180 -14.01 18.26 37.77
C LEU A 180 -14.27 19.77 37.81
N GLU A 181 -14.96 20.28 38.83
CA GLU A 181 -15.16 21.73 38.96
C GLU A 181 -13.84 22.48 39.19
N ARG A 182 -12.92 21.94 39.99
CA ARG A 182 -11.56 22.51 40.17
C ARG A 182 -10.76 22.55 38.88
N VAL A 183 -10.82 21.47 38.09
CA VAL A 183 -10.18 21.40 36.77
C VAL A 183 -10.80 22.45 35.83
N LEU A 184 -12.13 22.58 35.80
CA LEU A 184 -12.81 23.60 35.01
C LEU A 184 -12.47 25.03 35.46
N GLU A 185 -12.28 25.28 36.75
CA GLU A 185 -11.80 26.57 37.28
C GLU A 185 -10.40 26.91 36.73
N ALA A 186 -9.47 25.95 36.75
CA ALA A 186 -8.13 26.11 36.18
C ALA A 186 -8.18 26.37 34.66
N MET A 187 -9.00 25.62 33.92
CA MET A 187 -9.20 25.85 32.47
C MET A 187 -9.74 27.26 32.19
N ARG A 188 -10.78 27.67 32.91
CA ARG A 188 -11.42 28.98 32.76
C ARG A 188 -10.45 30.12 33.04
N PHE A 189 -9.56 29.98 34.03
CA PHE A 189 -8.56 31.00 34.35
C PHE A 189 -7.69 31.37 33.14
N TRP A 190 -7.17 30.38 32.42
CA TRP A 190 -6.32 30.60 31.23
C TRP A 190 -7.12 31.06 30.02
N LEU A 191 -8.31 30.50 29.80
CA LEU A 191 -9.19 30.90 28.70
C LEU A 191 -9.73 32.33 28.87
N ASP A 192 -10.02 32.75 30.11
CA ASP A 192 -10.39 34.12 30.47
C ASP A 192 -9.23 35.10 30.22
N MET A 193 -7.98 34.64 30.38
CA MET A 193 -6.80 35.43 30.06
C MET A 193 -6.58 35.64 28.56
N GLY A 194 -7.14 34.76 27.73
CA GLY A 194 -7.10 34.86 26.26
C GLY A 194 -6.50 33.66 25.55
N VAL A 195 -6.04 32.62 26.25
CA VAL A 195 -5.49 31.40 25.66
C VAL A 195 -6.47 30.79 24.65
N ASP A 196 -5.95 30.33 23.50
CA ASP A 196 -6.76 29.92 22.36
C ASP A 196 -7.08 28.43 22.35
N GLY A 197 -6.31 27.62 23.06
CA GLY A 197 -6.65 26.22 23.26
C GLY A 197 -5.86 25.54 24.38
N LEU A 198 -6.30 24.34 24.72
CA LEU A 198 -5.72 23.52 25.77
C LEU A 198 -5.39 22.16 25.18
N ARG A 199 -4.14 21.72 25.30
CA ARG A 199 -3.77 20.32 25.07
C ARG A 199 -3.98 19.58 26.39
N LEU A 200 -4.90 18.61 26.36
CA LEU A 200 -5.27 17.80 27.50
C LEU A 200 -4.35 16.59 27.52
N ASP A 201 -3.44 16.58 28.48
CA ASP A 201 -2.46 15.51 28.70
C ASP A 201 -3.09 14.34 29.45
N ALA A 202 -2.65 13.12 29.13
CA ALA A 202 -2.98 11.90 29.87
C ALA A 202 -4.48 11.58 29.98
N ILE A 203 -5.31 12.07 29.07
CA ILE A 203 -6.77 11.92 29.17
C ILE A 203 -7.33 10.51 29.04
N PRO A 204 -6.63 9.48 28.51
CA PRO A 204 -7.15 8.12 28.55
C PRO A 204 -7.30 7.53 29.95
N TYR A 205 -6.69 8.18 30.96
CA TYR A 205 -6.47 7.58 32.27
C TYR A 205 -7.31 8.20 33.39
N LEU A 206 -8.22 9.14 33.09
CA LEU A 206 -8.93 9.94 34.11
C LEU A 206 -9.79 9.14 35.09
N VAL A 207 -10.30 7.97 34.70
CA VAL A 207 -11.22 7.16 35.51
C VAL A 207 -10.75 5.72 35.56
N GLU A 208 -10.79 5.13 36.75
CA GLU A 208 -10.41 3.75 37.01
C GLU A 208 -11.61 2.89 37.45
N ARG A 209 -11.62 1.63 37.02
CA ARG A 209 -12.63 0.62 37.41
C ARG A 209 -11.98 -0.74 37.61
N ASP A 210 -12.44 -1.45 38.64
CA ASP A 210 -12.05 -2.85 38.84
C ASP A 210 -12.45 -3.69 37.60
N ASP A 211 -11.68 -4.75 37.33
CA ASP A 211 -11.85 -5.66 36.18
C ASP A 211 -11.75 -4.97 34.79
N THR A 212 -11.06 -3.84 34.71
CA THR A 212 -10.73 -3.14 33.46
C THR A 212 -9.24 -2.79 33.40
N ASN A 213 -8.75 -2.40 32.22
CA ASN A 213 -7.39 -1.88 32.06
C ASN A 213 -7.24 -0.41 32.53
N CYS A 214 -8.32 0.23 32.98
CA CYS A 214 -8.36 1.65 33.37
C CYS A 214 -7.91 2.60 32.25
N GLU A 215 -8.20 2.28 30.98
CA GLU A 215 -7.91 3.17 29.84
C GLU A 215 -9.17 3.32 28.96
N ASN A 216 -9.41 4.53 28.44
CA ASN A 216 -10.49 4.82 27.49
C ASN A 216 -11.90 4.46 28.00
N LEU A 217 -12.12 4.53 29.33
CA LEU A 217 -13.40 4.14 29.91
C LEU A 217 -14.54 5.08 29.47
N PRO A 218 -15.78 4.59 29.33
CA PRO A 218 -16.92 5.43 28.96
C PRO A 218 -17.12 6.64 29.87
N GLU A 219 -16.81 6.50 31.16
CA GLU A 219 -16.87 7.58 32.15
C GLU A 219 -15.82 8.67 31.89
N THR A 220 -14.61 8.30 31.44
CA THR A 220 -13.59 9.24 30.98
C THR A 220 -14.13 10.09 29.83
N HIS A 221 -14.76 9.46 28.83
CA HIS A 221 -15.40 10.18 27.73
C HIS A 221 -16.55 11.09 28.22
N ALA A 222 -17.34 10.64 29.19
CA ALA A 222 -18.40 11.46 29.78
C ALA A 222 -17.84 12.72 30.49
N VAL A 223 -16.70 12.60 31.17
CA VAL A 223 -15.97 13.74 31.75
C VAL A 223 -15.54 14.72 30.65
N LEU A 224 -14.93 14.22 29.57
CA LEU A 224 -14.47 15.06 28.44
C LEU A 224 -15.64 15.77 27.73
N LYS A 225 -16.77 15.09 27.51
CA LYS A 225 -18.00 15.71 26.98
C LYS A 225 -18.49 16.83 27.86
N ARG A 226 -18.47 16.62 29.18
CA ARG A 226 -18.86 17.67 30.13
C ARG A 226 -17.90 18.84 30.04
N ILE A 227 -16.58 18.60 30.02
CA ILE A 227 -15.57 19.67 29.84
C ILE A 227 -15.87 20.48 28.58
N ARG A 228 -16.00 19.80 27.43
CA ARG A 228 -16.28 20.45 26.16
C ARG A 228 -17.55 21.30 26.22
N ARG A 229 -18.65 20.73 26.72
CA ARG A 229 -19.93 21.43 26.83
C ARG A 229 -19.84 22.68 27.70
N GLU A 230 -19.19 22.60 28.86
CA GLU A 230 -19.05 23.74 29.78
C GLU A 230 -18.18 24.86 29.19
N LEU A 231 -17.15 24.49 28.41
CA LEU A 231 -16.29 25.47 27.74
C LEU A 231 -16.99 26.13 26.54
N ASP A 232 -17.67 25.36 25.69
CA ASP A 232 -18.39 25.87 24.50
C ASP A 232 -19.52 26.84 24.87
N GLN A 233 -20.11 26.71 26.07
CA GLN A 233 -21.14 27.65 26.56
C GLN A 233 -20.60 29.07 26.79
N ARG A 234 -19.31 29.20 27.12
CA ARG A 234 -18.69 30.47 27.54
C ARG A 234 -17.69 31.01 26.53
N TYR A 235 -16.98 30.15 25.82
CA TYR A 235 -15.89 30.53 24.94
C TYR A 235 -16.15 30.05 23.51
N GLN A 236 -16.11 30.99 22.57
CA GLN A 236 -16.17 30.67 21.14
C GLN A 236 -14.77 30.57 20.55
N ALA A 237 -14.61 29.74 19.52
CA ALA A 237 -13.36 29.57 18.77
C ALA A 237 -12.14 29.15 19.62
N ARG A 238 -12.38 28.37 20.69
CA ARG A 238 -11.32 27.72 21.47
C ARG A 238 -11.14 26.27 21.02
N MET A 239 -9.97 25.71 21.29
CA MET A 239 -9.61 24.37 20.83
C MET A 239 -9.19 23.47 22.01
N LEU A 240 -9.61 22.21 21.97
CA LEU A 240 -9.17 21.14 22.88
C LEU A 240 -8.43 20.09 22.07
N LEU A 241 -7.18 19.83 22.42
CA LEU A 241 -6.31 18.84 21.76
C LEU A 241 -6.09 17.65 22.69
N ALA A 242 -6.57 16.48 22.29
CA ALA A 242 -6.40 15.22 23.01
C ALA A 242 -5.02 14.62 22.76
N GLU A 243 -4.29 14.37 23.84
CA GLU A 243 -3.23 13.37 23.84
C GLU A 243 -3.80 11.99 24.19
N ALA A 244 -4.08 11.19 23.16
CA ALA A 244 -4.49 9.80 23.30
C ALA A 244 -3.60 8.93 22.39
N ASN A 245 -2.50 8.42 22.95
CA ASN A 245 -1.62 7.47 22.26
C ASN A 245 -2.23 6.07 22.26
N GLN A 246 -3.21 5.83 21.38
CA GLN A 246 -3.96 4.59 21.28
C GLN A 246 -4.07 4.14 19.81
N TRP A 247 -4.63 2.96 19.54
CA TRP A 247 -4.92 2.50 18.17
C TRP A 247 -5.96 3.41 17.49
N PRO A 248 -6.01 3.50 16.14
CA PRO A 248 -6.90 4.45 15.45
C PRO A 248 -8.37 4.37 15.87
N THR A 249 -8.88 3.16 16.10
CA THR A 249 -10.26 2.91 16.53
C THR A 249 -10.55 3.41 17.94
N ASP A 250 -9.54 3.49 18.80
CA ASP A 250 -9.64 3.88 20.19
C ASP A 250 -9.38 5.38 20.37
N VAL A 251 -8.65 6.01 19.45
CA VAL A 251 -8.50 7.47 19.41
C VAL A 251 -9.76 8.14 18.86
N ARG A 252 -10.47 7.52 17.91
CA ARG A 252 -11.68 8.09 17.30
C ARG A 252 -12.75 8.51 18.32
N PRO A 253 -13.06 7.74 19.38
CA PRO A 253 -13.97 8.14 20.45
C PRO A 253 -13.68 9.49 21.11
N TYR A 254 -12.42 9.94 21.19
CA TYR A 254 -12.06 11.24 21.80
C TYR A 254 -12.57 12.45 21.03
N PHE A 255 -13.06 12.27 19.81
CA PHE A 255 -13.78 13.31 19.08
C PHE A 255 -15.29 13.33 19.40
N GLY A 256 -15.82 12.28 20.04
CA GLY A 256 -17.24 12.06 20.24
C GLY A 256 -18.02 12.12 18.92
N GLU A 257 -19.17 12.78 18.94
CA GLU A 257 -19.92 13.18 17.74
C GLU A 257 -19.63 14.65 17.36
N GLY A 258 -18.42 15.12 17.68
CA GLY A 258 -18.02 16.53 17.65
C GLY A 258 -18.17 17.25 18.99
N ASP A 259 -18.52 16.52 20.05
CA ASP A 259 -18.88 17.00 21.40
C ASP A 259 -17.84 16.66 22.49
N GLU A 260 -16.66 16.15 22.12
CA GLU A 260 -15.51 15.94 23.02
C GLU A 260 -14.34 16.86 22.62
N CYS A 261 -13.20 16.32 22.18
CA CYS A 261 -12.06 17.12 21.75
C CYS A 261 -12.21 17.59 20.30
N HIS A 262 -11.70 18.79 20.02
CA HIS A 262 -11.66 19.35 18.68
C HIS A 262 -10.57 18.68 17.85
N MET A 263 -9.46 18.37 18.50
CA MET A 263 -8.30 17.73 17.89
C MET A 263 -7.84 16.53 18.70
N ALA A 264 -7.19 15.58 18.03
CA ALA A 264 -6.43 14.51 18.66
C ALA A 264 -5.14 14.28 17.86
N PHE A 265 -4.05 13.90 18.52
CA PHE A 265 -2.83 13.52 17.81
C PHE A 265 -3.02 12.25 17.00
N HIS A 266 -2.50 12.22 15.79
CA HIS A 266 -2.52 11.04 14.93
C HIS A 266 -1.33 10.12 15.24
N PHE A 267 -1.21 9.66 16.49
CA PHE A 267 -0.14 8.73 16.91
C PHE A 267 0.02 7.50 15.99
N PRO A 268 -1.06 6.86 15.47
CA PRO A 268 -0.90 5.66 14.65
C PRO A 268 -0.09 5.86 13.36
N VAL A 269 -0.23 6.99 12.67
CA VAL A 269 0.43 7.21 11.37
C VAL A 269 1.91 7.54 11.53
N MET A 270 2.28 8.19 12.63
CA MET A 270 3.64 8.70 12.86
C MET A 270 4.70 7.58 12.74
N PRO A 271 4.65 6.45 13.48
CA PRO A 271 5.65 5.38 13.34
C PRO A 271 5.66 4.76 11.94
N ARG A 272 4.50 4.68 11.27
CA ARG A 272 4.39 4.05 9.94
C ARG A 272 5.03 4.90 8.85
N ILE A 273 5.13 6.22 9.02
CA ILE A 273 5.91 7.08 8.12
C ILE A 273 7.40 6.70 8.16
N PHE A 274 7.96 6.52 9.37
CA PHE A 274 9.35 6.09 9.53
C PHE A 274 9.56 4.66 8.98
N MET A 275 8.66 3.73 9.30
CA MET A 275 8.71 2.37 8.76
C MET A 275 8.68 2.36 7.23
N ALA A 276 7.73 3.06 6.61
CA ALA A 276 7.56 3.11 5.16
C ALA A 276 8.81 3.65 4.46
N LEU A 277 9.46 4.67 5.03
CA LEU A 277 10.74 5.18 4.53
C LEU A 277 11.83 4.11 4.58
N ARG A 278 11.97 3.40 5.71
CA ARG A 278 13.04 2.41 5.87
C ARG A 278 12.82 1.14 5.06
N MET A 279 11.57 0.69 4.96
CA MET A 279 11.15 -0.46 4.15
C MET A 279 11.14 -0.14 2.64
N GLU A 280 11.22 1.14 2.29
CA GLU A 280 10.99 1.68 0.95
C GLU A 280 9.66 1.19 0.36
N ASP A 281 8.60 1.21 1.16
CA ASP A 281 7.31 0.61 0.84
C ASP A 281 6.18 1.45 1.43
N ARG A 282 5.26 1.91 0.57
CA ARG A 282 4.12 2.75 1.00
C ARG A 282 3.09 2.02 1.86
N HIS A 283 3.14 0.68 1.90
CA HIS A 283 2.08 -0.14 2.48
C HIS A 283 1.77 0.22 3.93
N ALA A 284 2.79 0.40 4.78
CA ALA A 284 2.60 0.72 6.20
C ALA A 284 1.77 2.00 6.39
N ILE A 285 1.99 3.04 5.56
CA ILE A 285 1.20 4.26 5.57
C ILE A 285 -0.22 4.00 5.05
N THR A 286 -0.36 3.37 3.89
CA THR A 286 -1.69 3.20 3.28
C THR A 286 -2.60 2.29 4.10
N ASP A 287 -2.03 1.29 4.78
CA ASP A 287 -2.77 0.33 5.60
C ASP A 287 -3.29 1.00 6.88
N ILE A 288 -2.44 1.73 7.62
CA ILE A 288 -2.88 2.41 8.85
C ILE A 288 -3.88 3.53 8.55
N MET A 289 -3.71 4.24 7.42
CA MET A 289 -4.66 5.27 6.99
C MET A 289 -6.01 4.66 6.60
N ALA A 290 -6.03 3.48 5.96
CA ALA A 290 -7.27 2.78 5.63
C ALA A 290 -8.01 2.22 6.87
N GLN A 291 -7.27 1.92 7.94
CA GLN A 291 -7.84 1.49 9.23
C GLN A 291 -8.30 2.66 10.12
N THR A 292 -7.91 3.89 9.77
CA THR A 292 -8.26 5.09 10.57
C THR A 292 -9.69 5.52 10.24
N PRO A 293 -10.63 5.48 11.20
CA PRO A 293 -12.02 5.86 10.93
C PRO A 293 -12.19 7.35 10.60
N ASP A 294 -13.26 7.67 9.86
CA ASP A 294 -13.66 9.06 9.63
C ASP A 294 -14.00 9.77 10.94
N ILE A 295 -13.63 11.05 11.03
CA ILE A 295 -13.86 11.93 12.19
C ILE A 295 -15.00 12.93 11.92
N PRO A 296 -15.63 13.51 12.96
CA PRO A 296 -16.68 14.51 12.78
C PRO A 296 -16.19 15.73 11.99
N GLU A 297 -17.07 16.37 11.20
CA GLU A 297 -16.71 17.46 10.29
C GLU A 297 -16.04 18.65 10.98
N THR A 298 -16.34 18.91 12.25
CA THR A 298 -15.73 19.99 13.04
C THR A 298 -14.38 19.60 13.64
N CYS A 299 -14.04 18.31 13.70
CA CYS A 299 -12.84 17.81 14.36
C CYS A 299 -11.65 17.69 13.40
N GLN A 300 -10.43 17.51 13.94
CA GLN A 300 -9.21 17.51 13.13
C GLN A 300 -8.08 16.66 13.75
N TRP A 301 -7.31 15.96 12.91
CA TRP A 301 -6.08 15.30 13.33
C TRP A 301 -4.92 16.29 13.54
N GLY A 302 -4.16 16.13 14.62
CA GLY A 302 -2.85 16.75 14.83
C GLY A 302 -1.74 15.85 14.30
N LEU A 303 -1.06 16.27 13.24
CA LEU A 303 0.00 15.51 12.59
C LEU A 303 1.37 15.97 13.12
N PHE A 304 2.27 15.04 13.42
CA PHE A 304 3.61 15.37 13.88
C PHE A 304 4.59 14.27 13.46
N LEU A 305 5.87 14.62 13.33
CA LEU A 305 6.94 13.63 13.09
C LEU A 305 7.64 13.27 14.40
N ARG A 306 7.93 14.27 15.23
CA ARG A 306 8.56 14.17 16.55
C ARG A 306 7.95 15.23 17.48
N ASN A 307 8.23 15.07 18.76
CA ASN A 307 7.76 15.92 19.87
C ASN A 307 8.84 15.90 20.97
N HIS A 308 8.52 16.50 22.12
CA HIS A 308 9.37 16.53 23.32
C HIS A 308 9.59 15.18 24.01
N ASP A 309 8.88 14.13 23.62
CA ASP A 309 9.04 12.76 24.12
C ASP A 309 9.84 11.88 23.16
N GLU A 310 9.99 10.60 23.49
CA GLU A 310 10.51 9.60 22.58
C GLU A 310 9.57 9.33 21.39
N LEU A 311 10.11 8.73 20.33
CA LEU A 311 9.28 8.13 19.29
C LEU A 311 8.64 6.89 19.90
N THR A 312 7.40 7.06 20.38
CA THR A 312 6.63 5.98 21.04
C THR A 312 6.34 4.84 20.08
N LEU A 313 6.52 3.61 20.57
CA LEU A 313 6.25 2.35 19.90
C LEU A 313 5.29 1.48 20.76
N GLU A 314 4.44 2.13 21.56
CA GLU A 314 3.41 1.43 22.33
C GLU A 314 2.34 0.84 21.41
N MET A 315 1.82 1.66 20.49
CA MET A 315 0.70 1.33 19.59
C MET A 315 1.17 0.82 18.22
N VAL A 316 2.12 -0.11 18.27
CA VAL A 316 2.59 -0.92 17.13
C VAL A 316 2.61 -2.40 17.53
N THR A 317 2.59 -3.31 16.55
CA THR A 317 2.76 -4.74 16.84
C THR A 317 4.17 -5.02 17.36
N ALA A 318 4.38 -6.20 17.97
CA ALA A 318 5.68 -6.61 18.45
C ALA A 318 6.74 -6.64 17.31
N ASP A 319 6.37 -7.18 16.16
CA ASP A 319 7.28 -7.27 14.99
C ASP A 319 7.62 -5.89 14.43
N GLU A 320 6.64 -4.98 14.37
CA GLU A 320 6.87 -3.59 13.94
C GLU A 320 7.79 -2.86 14.92
N ARG A 321 7.63 -3.09 16.23
CA ARG A 321 8.48 -2.50 17.28
C ARG A 321 9.93 -2.97 17.15
N ASP A 322 10.15 -4.27 16.99
CA ASP A 322 11.49 -4.84 16.84
C ASP A 322 12.17 -4.36 15.55
N TYR A 323 11.41 -4.25 14.46
CA TYR A 323 11.88 -3.64 13.22
C TYR A 323 12.30 -2.18 13.43
N MET A 324 11.47 -1.37 14.11
CA MET A 324 11.78 0.04 14.40
C MET A 324 13.03 0.19 15.25
N TYR A 325 13.21 -0.68 16.24
CA TYR A 325 14.45 -0.70 17.03
C TYR A 325 15.67 -1.05 16.18
N LEU A 326 15.59 -2.08 15.34
CA LEU A 326 16.69 -2.47 14.46
C LEU A 326 17.03 -1.34 13.47
N ALA A 327 16.01 -0.66 12.95
CA ALA A 327 16.16 0.39 11.95
C ALA A 327 16.74 1.69 12.50
N TYR A 328 16.32 2.10 13.71
CA TYR A 328 16.52 3.47 14.21
C TYR A 328 17.27 3.58 15.55
N SER A 329 17.51 2.46 16.26
CA SER A 329 18.23 2.44 17.53
C SER A 329 19.51 1.60 17.47
N ALA A 330 20.55 2.13 16.82
CA ALA A 330 21.84 1.45 16.69
C ALA A 330 22.58 1.31 18.03
N ASP A 331 22.40 2.28 18.94
CA ASP A 331 22.91 2.22 20.32
C ASP A 331 21.74 1.87 21.27
N PRO A 332 21.89 0.87 22.17
CA PRO A 332 20.87 0.55 23.16
C PRO A 332 20.40 1.74 24.01
N LYS A 333 21.27 2.73 24.26
CA LYS A 333 20.91 3.96 24.98
C LYS A 333 19.94 4.85 24.22
N MET A 334 19.70 4.62 22.93
CA MET A 334 18.67 5.35 22.18
C MET A 334 17.26 4.90 22.55
N LYS A 335 17.12 3.75 23.22
CA LYS A 335 15.83 3.25 23.72
C LYS A 335 15.54 3.84 25.11
N VAL A 336 14.27 4.13 25.37
CA VAL A 336 13.74 4.49 26.68
C VAL A 336 12.28 4.04 26.72
N ASN A 337 11.82 3.48 27.85
CA ASN A 337 10.48 2.90 27.96
C ASN A 337 10.18 1.99 26.74
N VAL A 338 9.04 2.21 26.06
CA VAL A 338 8.67 1.55 24.81
C VAL A 338 8.81 2.52 23.62
N GLY A 339 10.00 3.08 23.42
CA GLY A 339 10.26 3.99 22.29
C GLY A 339 11.71 4.35 22.03
N ILE A 340 11.93 5.35 21.16
CA ILE A 340 13.27 5.79 20.69
C ILE A 340 13.46 7.30 20.95
N ARG A 341 14.33 7.66 21.90
CA ARG A 341 14.56 9.05 22.34
C ARG A 341 15.55 9.81 21.45
N ARG A 342 15.15 10.05 20.20
CA ARG A 342 15.96 10.78 19.21
C ARG A 342 15.17 11.87 18.50
N ARG A 343 15.88 12.89 18.02
CA ARG A 343 15.33 13.97 17.17
C ARG A 343 15.18 13.51 15.71
N LEU A 344 14.45 14.30 14.92
CA LEU A 344 14.16 13.98 13.52
C LEU A 344 15.43 13.86 12.66
N ALA A 345 16.30 14.87 12.67
CA ALA A 345 17.51 14.85 11.83
C ALA A 345 18.44 13.67 12.17
N PRO A 346 18.71 13.36 13.46
CA PRO A 346 19.44 12.17 13.85
C PRO A 346 18.77 10.84 13.46
N LEU A 347 17.43 10.72 13.52
CA LEU A 347 16.71 9.54 13.02
C LEU A 347 16.86 9.37 11.50
N MET A 348 17.02 10.47 10.77
CA MET A 348 17.18 10.47 9.31
C MET A 348 18.63 10.31 8.84
N ASP A 349 19.58 10.04 9.75
CA ASP A 349 21.03 10.02 9.48
C ASP A 349 21.54 11.37 8.92
N ASN A 350 20.92 12.48 9.34
CA ASN A 350 21.13 13.83 8.80
C ASN A 350 20.96 13.94 7.27
N ASN A 351 20.20 13.03 6.66
CA ASN A 351 19.95 13.09 5.22
C ASN A 351 18.85 14.11 4.91
N LEU A 352 19.26 15.26 4.36
CA LEU A 352 18.36 16.37 4.05
C LEU A 352 17.14 15.94 3.22
N ARG A 353 17.32 15.10 2.20
CA ARG A 353 16.19 14.67 1.35
C ARG A 353 15.17 13.83 2.10
N ARG A 354 15.60 13.03 3.09
CA ARG A 354 14.66 12.30 3.95
C ARG A 354 13.89 13.26 4.86
N ILE A 355 14.58 14.25 5.43
CA ILE A 355 13.95 15.28 6.28
C ILE A 355 12.92 16.08 5.48
N GLU A 356 13.27 16.51 4.26
CA GLU A 356 12.37 17.21 3.34
C GLU A 356 11.18 16.33 2.94
N LEU A 357 11.41 15.06 2.58
CA LEU A 357 10.34 14.12 2.24
C LEU A 357 9.35 13.93 3.40
N LEU A 358 9.84 13.71 4.62
CA LEU A 358 8.98 13.49 5.78
C LEU A 358 8.19 14.75 6.14
N ASN A 359 8.82 15.93 6.08
CA ASN A 359 8.10 17.20 6.28
C ASN A 359 7.10 17.47 5.15
N SER A 360 7.40 17.07 3.91
CA SER A 360 6.42 17.12 2.82
C SER A 360 5.19 16.27 3.14
N LEU A 361 5.36 15.03 3.62
CA LEU A 361 4.24 14.20 4.06
C LEU A 361 3.47 14.83 5.22
N LEU A 362 4.18 15.36 6.23
CA LEU A 362 3.59 16.08 7.37
C LEU A 362 2.69 17.24 6.90
N PHE A 363 3.14 18.01 5.90
CA PHE A 363 2.41 19.17 5.40
C PHE A 363 1.27 18.83 4.43
N SER A 364 1.31 17.66 3.79
CA SER A 364 0.35 17.25 2.75
C SER A 364 -0.63 16.14 3.15
N PHE A 365 -0.51 15.56 4.35
CA PHE A 365 -1.51 14.65 4.91
C PHE A 365 -2.73 15.38 5.49
N PRO A 366 -3.89 14.71 5.66
CA PRO A 366 -5.09 15.32 6.20
C PRO A 366 -4.94 15.61 7.69
N GLY A 367 -4.80 16.89 8.03
CA GLY A 367 -4.70 17.34 9.40
C GLY A 367 -3.89 18.63 9.54
N THR A 368 -3.62 18.98 10.79
CA THR A 368 -2.89 20.18 11.20
C THR A 368 -1.48 19.78 11.63
N PRO A 369 -0.43 20.23 10.91
CA PRO A 369 0.95 19.85 11.19
C PRO A 369 1.47 20.56 12.44
N ILE A 370 2.27 19.84 13.21
CA ILE A 370 2.94 20.25 14.43
C ILE A 370 4.44 20.07 14.21
N ILE A 371 5.19 21.15 14.36
CA ILE A 371 6.65 21.20 14.21
C ILE A 371 7.26 21.30 15.61
N TYR A 372 8.20 20.43 15.92
CA TYR A 372 8.95 20.48 17.18
C TYR A 372 10.14 21.44 17.08
N TYR A 373 10.30 22.32 18.07
CA TYR A 373 11.28 23.42 17.97
C TYR A 373 12.68 22.94 17.63
N GLY A 374 13.31 23.54 16.62
CA GLY A 374 14.66 23.20 16.16
C GLY A 374 14.72 22.13 15.07
N ASP A 375 13.64 21.39 14.80
CA ASP A 375 13.61 20.45 13.68
C ASP A 375 13.63 21.20 12.33
N GLU A 376 13.16 22.45 12.28
CA GLU A 376 13.24 23.33 11.11
C GLU A 376 14.66 23.76 10.73
N ILE A 377 15.62 23.62 11.65
CA ILE A 377 17.05 23.80 11.38
C ILE A 377 17.81 22.48 11.41
N GLY A 378 17.16 21.35 11.71
CA GLY A 378 17.80 20.04 11.79
C GLY A 378 18.65 19.83 13.04
N MET A 379 18.20 20.34 14.20
CA MET A 379 18.87 20.10 15.48
C MET A 379 19.06 18.60 15.77
N GLY A 380 20.18 18.31 16.43
CA GLY A 380 20.52 16.96 16.89
C GLY A 380 19.88 16.59 18.24
N ASP A 381 20.37 15.51 18.83
CA ASP A 381 20.01 15.08 20.18
C ASP A 381 21.26 14.77 21.03
N ASN A 382 21.07 14.68 22.34
CA ASN A 382 22.08 14.18 23.27
C ASN A 382 21.51 13.04 24.12
N ILE A 383 21.64 11.81 23.62
CA ILE A 383 21.11 10.59 24.24
C ILE A 383 21.68 10.26 25.64
N TYR A 384 22.69 11.01 26.11
CA TYR A 384 23.34 10.80 27.40
C TYR A 384 22.75 11.62 28.56
N LEU A 385 21.81 12.54 28.30
CA LEU A 385 21.23 13.44 29.32
C LEU A 385 20.19 12.78 30.25
N GLY A 386 19.93 11.48 30.08
CA GLY A 386 18.96 10.74 30.88
C GLY A 386 17.51 11.05 30.49
N ASP A 387 16.62 10.08 30.72
CA ASP A 387 15.21 10.11 30.30
C ASP A 387 15.04 10.65 28.85
N ARG A 388 14.18 11.64 28.64
CA ARG A 388 13.86 12.29 27.34
C ARG A 388 14.58 13.62 27.15
N ASN A 389 15.39 14.07 28.12
CA ASN A 389 16.08 15.36 28.09
C ASN A 389 17.00 15.55 26.87
N GLY A 390 17.45 14.45 26.26
CA GLY A 390 18.30 14.48 25.07
C GLY A 390 17.69 15.19 23.86
N VAL A 391 16.36 15.28 23.75
CA VAL A 391 15.69 16.01 22.67
C VAL A 391 15.22 17.41 23.09
N ARG A 392 15.41 17.79 24.36
CA ARG A 392 14.94 19.02 25.00
C ARG A 392 16.09 20.01 25.29
N THR A 393 17.17 19.97 24.50
CA THR A 393 18.32 20.86 24.65
C THR A 393 18.00 22.30 24.22
N PRO A 394 18.76 23.32 24.65
CA PRO A 394 18.51 24.71 24.24
C PRO A 394 18.50 24.91 22.71
N MET A 395 17.62 25.80 22.23
CA MET A 395 17.54 26.19 20.81
C MET A 395 18.86 26.81 20.31
N GLN A 396 19.26 26.51 19.07
CA GLN A 396 20.54 26.94 18.50
C GLN A 396 20.38 28.18 17.61
N TRP A 397 20.52 29.37 18.20
CA TRP A 397 20.29 30.66 17.52
C TRP A 397 21.47 31.14 16.68
N SER A 398 22.69 31.03 17.20
CA SER A 398 23.90 31.55 16.53
C SER A 398 25.13 30.69 16.89
N PRO A 399 26.27 30.85 16.19
CA PRO A 399 27.51 30.16 16.54
C PRO A 399 28.21 30.76 17.78
N ASP A 400 27.60 31.74 18.46
CA ASP A 400 28.16 32.34 19.66
C ASP A 400 28.06 31.40 20.87
N ARG A 401 28.67 31.84 21.98
CA ARG A 401 28.58 31.19 23.29
C ARG A 401 27.14 30.74 23.62
N ASN A 402 27.02 29.51 24.11
CA ASN A 402 25.75 28.86 24.43
C ASN A 402 24.77 28.82 23.24
N ALA A 403 25.26 28.71 22.00
CA ALA A 403 24.45 28.74 20.80
C ALA A 403 23.60 30.02 20.63
N GLY A 404 24.00 31.13 21.27
CA GLY A 404 23.21 32.35 21.33
C GLY A 404 21.93 32.25 22.19
N PHE A 405 21.67 31.12 22.87
CA PHE A 405 20.50 30.92 23.73
C PHE A 405 20.56 31.75 25.02
N SER A 406 21.73 31.87 25.63
CA SER A 406 21.92 32.52 26.94
C SER A 406 23.31 33.16 27.05
N ARG A 407 23.43 34.23 27.84
CA ARG A 407 24.73 34.83 28.21
C ARG A 407 25.33 34.26 29.50
N ALA A 408 24.63 33.33 30.17
CA ALA A 408 25.05 32.71 31.41
C ALA A 408 26.39 31.94 31.29
N ASN A 409 27.01 31.64 32.42
CA ASN A 409 28.08 30.62 32.46
C ASN A 409 27.54 29.31 31.87
N PRO A 410 28.22 28.64 30.91
CA PRO A 410 27.75 27.39 30.32
C PRO A 410 27.38 26.32 31.38
N ALA A 411 28.09 26.31 32.51
CA ALA A 411 27.81 25.37 33.60
C ALA A 411 26.52 25.69 34.39
N ARG A 412 25.89 26.85 34.15
CA ARG A 412 24.60 27.24 34.76
C ARG A 412 23.41 26.98 33.85
N LEU A 413 23.62 26.55 32.61
CA LEU A 413 22.51 26.22 31.73
C LEU A 413 21.69 25.07 32.33
N TYR A 414 20.36 25.13 32.18
CA TYR A 414 19.49 24.04 32.64
C TYR A 414 19.82 22.69 31.96
N SER A 415 20.32 22.75 30.73
CA SER A 415 20.81 21.62 29.95
C SER A 415 22.01 22.07 29.12
N PRO A 416 23.00 21.19 28.88
CA PRO A 416 24.07 21.51 27.94
C PRO A 416 23.53 21.70 26.52
N ILE A 417 24.22 22.53 25.75
CA ILE A 417 24.04 22.67 24.30
C ILE A 417 24.63 21.46 23.57
N ILE A 418 24.17 21.20 22.35
CA ILE A 418 24.74 20.16 21.50
C ILE A 418 26.06 20.68 20.92
N MET A 419 27.12 19.91 21.07
CA MET A 419 28.49 20.29 20.66
C MET A 419 29.19 19.19 19.85
N ASP A 420 28.45 18.17 19.40
CA ASP A 420 29.05 17.14 18.56
C ASP A 420 29.39 17.70 17.17
N PRO A 421 30.32 17.07 16.42
CA PRO A 421 30.80 17.60 15.15
C PRO A 421 29.76 17.69 14.03
N VAL A 422 28.61 17.01 14.15
CA VAL A 422 27.58 16.94 13.10
C VAL A 422 26.43 17.89 13.39
N TYR A 423 25.93 17.92 14.63
CA TYR A 423 24.75 18.72 15.01
C TYR A 423 25.06 19.91 15.92
N GLY A 424 26.34 20.10 16.28
CA GLY A 424 26.78 21.19 17.13
C GLY A 424 26.37 22.56 16.60
N TYR A 425 26.06 23.47 17.52
CA TYR A 425 25.54 24.81 17.18
C TYR A 425 26.47 25.64 16.28
N GLU A 426 27.77 25.36 16.24
CA GLU A 426 28.70 26.01 15.30
C GLU A 426 28.37 25.68 13.83
N ALA A 427 27.80 24.50 13.56
CA ALA A 427 27.37 24.06 12.23
C ALA A 427 25.86 24.25 12.02
N VAL A 428 25.05 24.00 13.04
CA VAL A 428 23.59 24.04 12.97
C VAL A 428 23.04 25.18 13.83
N ASN A 429 22.74 26.33 13.23
CA ASN A 429 22.10 27.43 13.94
C ASN A 429 21.24 28.31 13.01
N VAL A 430 20.31 29.06 13.62
CA VAL A 430 19.38 29.95 12.89
C VAL A 430 20.12 31.02 12.09
N GLU A 431 21.11 31.71 12.68
CA GLU A 431 21.84 32.80 12.01
C GLU A 431 22.53 32.35 10.71
N ALA A 432 23.21 31.22 10.75
CA ALA A 432 23.85 30.62 9.58
C ALA A 432 22.82 30.22 8.52
N GLN A 433 21.72 29.59 8.92
CA GLN A 433 20.69 29.14 7.98
C GLN A 433 19.85 30.28 7.42
N LEU A 434 19.67 31.40 8.13
CA LEU A 434 19.03 32.61 7.58
C LEU A 434 19.86 33.22 6.45
N SER A 435 21.19 33.11 6.54
CA SER A 435 22.13 33.64 5.55
C SER A 435 22.26 32.76 4.30
N ASP A 436 21.98 31.46 4.41
CA ASP A 436 21.99 30.50 3.31
C ASP A 436 20.58 30.26 2.76
N SER A 437 20.29 30.76 1.55
CA SER A 437 18.99 30.60 0.89
C SER A 437 18.62 29.14 0.55
N SER A 438 19.58 28.22 0.59
CA SER A 438 19.38 26.79 0.35
C SER A 438 19.28 25.97 1.64
N SER A 439 19.24 26.63 2.80
CA SER A 439 19.14 25.98 4.10
C SER A 439 17.78 25.28 4.30
N LEU A 440 17.78 24.31 5.22
CA LEU A 440 16.56 23.64 5.66
C LEU A 440 15.54 24.65 6.21
N LEU A 441 15.99 25.68 6.93
CA LEU A 441 15.12 26.74 7.43
C LEU A 441 14.37 27.48 6.32
N HIS A 442 15.08 27.92 5.27
CA HIS A 442 14.42 28.58 4.12
C HIS A 442 13.50 27.62 3.37
N TRP A 443 13.89 26.36 3.24
CA TRP A 443 13.03 25.33 2.66
C TRP A 443 11.73 25.15 3.47
N MET A 444 11.81 25.05 4.80
CA MET A 444 10.66 24.94 5.70
C MET A 444 9.73 26.16 5.59
N ARG A 445 10.30 27.38 5.56
CA ARG A 445 9.53 28.62 5.36
C ARG A 445 8.73 28.60 4.06
N ASN A 446 9.37 28.18 2.97
CA ASN A 446 8.74 28.10 1.66
C ASN A 446 7.63 27.04 1.62
N MET A 447 7.86 25.87 2.22
CA MET A 447 6.86 24.81 2.35
C MET A 447 5.63 25.25 3.15
N ILE A 448 5.85 25.92 4.29
CA ILE A 448 4.77 26.44 5.13
C ILE A 448 3.99 27.52 4.39
N ALA A 449 4.69 28.45 3.72
CA ALA A 449 4.06 29.48 2.91
C ALA A 449 3.19 28.89 1.80
N LEU A 450 3.71 27.90 1.06
CA LEU A 450 2.97 27.20 0.02
C LEU A 450 1.73 26.49 0.59
N ARG A 451 1.87 25.74 1.68
CA ARG A 451 0.74 25.06 2.33
C ARG A 451 -0.36 26.04 2.72
N LYS A 452 -0.01 27.22 3.24
CA LYS A 452 -0.99 28.25 3.67
C LYS A 452 -1.80 28.84 2.53
N LEU A 453 -1.31 28.78 1.28
CA LEU A 453 -2.07 29.22 0.11
C LEU A 453 -3.23 28.26 -0.22
N PHE A 454 -3.13 26.99 0.15
CA PHE A 454 -4.05 25.94 -0.26
C PHE A 454 -4.73 25.26 0.94
N LYS A 455 -5.98 25.64 1.23
CA LYS A 455 -6.78 25.07 2.33
C LYS A 455 -7.04 23.57 2.20
N VAL A 456 -6.89 23.01 0.99
CA VAL A 456 -7.04 21.58 0.72
C VAL A 456 -6.11 20.71 1.57
N PHE A 457 -4.94 21.19 1.98
CA PHE A 457 -4.05 20.42 2.85
C PHE A 457 -4.61 20.26 4.26
N GLY A 458 -5.19 21.32 4.82
CA GLY A 458 -5.85 21.28 6.14
C GLY A 458 -7.22 20.62 6.10
N ARG A 459 -8.06 20.91 5.09
CA ARG A 459 -9.49 20.58 5.10
C ARG A 459 -9.93 19.55 4.05
N GLY A 460 -9.05 19.18 3.13
CA GLY A 460 -9.41 18.31 2.02
C GLY A 460 -9.42 16.83 2.38
N ALA A 461 -10.28 16.08 1.70
CA ALA A 461 -10.24 14.62 1.72
C ALA A 461 -8.93 14.12 1.10
N ILE A 462 -8.50 12.92 1.47
CA ILE A 462 -7.37 12.22 0.87
C ILE A 462 -7.89 10.99 0.09
N GLU A 463 -7.32 10.76 -1.09
CA GLU A 463 -7.61 9.60 -1.94
C GLU A 463 -6.28 9.00 -2.40
N PHE A 464 -5.92 7.81 -1.90
CA PHE A 464 -4.67 7.15 -2.28
C PHE A 464 -4.77 6.57 -3.69
N LEU A 465 -3.74 6.81 -4.50
CA LEU A 465 -3.55 6.13 -5.77
C LEU A 465 -2.77 4.84 -5.53
N SER A 466 -2.99 3.85 -6.39
CA SER A 466 -2.37 2.53 -6.29
C SER A 466 -1.44 2.22 -7.46
N PRO A 467 -0.30 2.94 -7.59
CA PRO A 467 0.70 2.57 -8.58
C PRO A 467 1.26 1.18 -8.30
N GLN A 468 1.66 0.48 -9.37
CA GLN A 468 2.35 -0.81 -9.26
C GLN A 468 3.68 -0.69 -8.51
N ASN A 469 4.38 0.44 -8.64
CA ASN A 469 5.62 0.68 -7.90
C ASN A 469 5.32 1.01 -6.44
N ARG A 470 5.49 0.02 -5.55
CA ARG A 470 5.22 0.12 -4.10
C ARG A 470 6.11 1.11 -3.37
N LYS A 471 7.25 1.49 -3.98
CA LYS A 471 8.19 2.47 -3.45
C LYS A 471 7.70 3.91 -3.60
N VAL A 472 6.69 4.15 -4.42
CA VAL A 472 6.13 5.47 -4.68
C VAL A 472 4.75 5.59 -4.04
N LEU A 473 4.63 6.47 -3.07
CA LEU A 473 3.37 6.87 -2.47
C LEU A 473 2.75 7.98 -3.30
N ALA A 474 1.53 7.80 -3.80
CA ALA A 474 0.80 8.82 -4.55
C ALA A 474 -0.63 8.95 -4.03
N TYR A 475 -1.12 10.19 -3.90
CA TYR A 475 -2.47 10.47 -3.40
C TYR A 475 -2.96 11.84 -3.85
N LEU A 476 -4.27 11.98 -3.90
CA LEU A 476 -4.96 13.22 -4.20
C LEU A 476 -5.48 13.85 -2.91
N ARG A 477 -5.39 15.18 -2.82
CA ARG A 477 -6.08 16.00 -1.84
C ARG A 477 -7.16 16.81 -2.54
N ARG A 478 -8.40 16.72 -2.07
CA ARG A 478 -9.56 17.39 -2.70
C ARG A 478 -10.33 18.23 -1.70
N TYR A 479 -10.55 19.50 -2.03
CA TYR A 479 -11.37 20.40 -1.24
C TYR A 479 -12.00 21.45 -2.15
N ARG A 480 -13.33 21.41 -2.28
CA ARG A 480 -14.07 22.28 -3.20
C ARG A 480 -13.53 22.13 -4.64
N ASN A 481 -12.95 23.18 -5.20
CA ASN A 481 -12.39 23.19 -6.55
C ASN A 481 -10.90 22.81 -6.57
N ASP A 482 -10.22 22.82 -5.42
CA ASP A 482 -8.79 22.54 -5.34
C ASP A 482 -8.56 21.03 -5.42
N GLN A 483 -7.68 20.63 -6.34
CA GLN A 483 -7.28 19.24 -6.55
C GLN A 483 -5.76 19.19 -6.63
N ILE A 484 -5.13 18.58 -5.64
CA ILE A 484 -3.68 18.47 -5.55
C ILE A 484 -3.28 17.00 -5.61
N LEU A 485 -2.38 16.65 -6.52
CA LEU A 485 -1.71 15.35 -6.58
C LEU A 485 -0.35 15.43 -5.89
N CYS A 486 -0.17 14.63 -4.84
CA CYS A 486 1.10 14.46 -4.15
C CYS A 486 1.71 13.12 -4.56
N VAL A 487 2.99 13.11 -4.93
CA VAL A 487 3.75 11.91 -5.33
C VAL A 487 5.08 11.91 -4.60
N ALA A 488 5.41 10.83 -3.90
CA ALA A 488 6.55 10.75 -3.00
C ALA A 488 7.32 9.44 -3.22
N ASN A 489 8.61 9.53 -3.52
CA ASN A 489 9.49 8.37 -3.59
C ASN A 489 10.05 8.03 -2.21
N LEU A 490 9.70 6.88 -1.66
CA LEU A 490 10.21 6.41 -0.36
C LEU A 490 11.59 5.72 -0.49
N SER A 491 12.06 5.46 -1.71
CA SER A 491 13.31 4.74 -1.96
C SER A 491 14.54 5.64 -1.96
N ARG A 492 15.66 5.07 -1.52
CA ARG A 492 17.00 5.64 -1.69
C ARG A 492 17.52 5.64 -3.13
N PHE A 493 16.75 5.09 -4.08
CA PHE A 493 17.08 5.04 -5.49
C PHE A 493 16.04 5.78 -6.33
N ALA A 494 16.43 6.21 -7.53
CA ALA A 494 15.49 6.80 -8.48
C ALA A 494 14.39 5.78 -8.85
N GLN A 495 13.14 6.26 -8.94
CA GLN A 495 11.98 5.43 -9.25
C GLN A 495 11.23 5.99 -10.45
N ALA A 496 10.81 5.12 -11.35
CA ALA A 496 9.80 5.42 -12.35
C ALA A 496 8.44 4.92 -11.85
N VAL A 497 7.38 5.66 -12.15
CA VAL A 497 6.01 5.30 -11.80
C VAL A 497 5.06 5.70 -12.92
N GLU A 498 4.05 4.87 -13.15
CA GLU A 498 2.91 5.20 -13.99
C GLU A 498 1.69 5.37 -13.08
N LEU A 499 1.02 6.52 -13.19
CA LEU A 499 -0.15 6.85 -12.38
C LEU A 499 -1.41 6.80 -13.26
N ASP A 500 -2.45 6.10 -12.81
CA ASP A 500 -3.75 6.20 -13.45
C ASP A 500 -4.41 7.54 -13.06
N LEU A 501 -4.37 8.49 -14.00
CA LEU A 501 -5.01 9.79 -13.90
C LEU A 501 -6.10 9.96 -14.97
N SER A 502 -6.61 8.85 -15.52
CA SER A 502 -7.55 8.86 -16.64
C SER A 502 -8.83 9.67 -16.36
N GLY A 503 -9.28 9.71 -15.10
CA GLY A 503 -10.40 10.53 -14.64
C GLY A 503 -10.19 12.06 -14.74
N PHE A 504 -8.96 12.50 -15.02
CA PHE A 504 -8.57 13.90 -15.19
C PHE A 504 -8.07 14.20 -16.60
N ALA A 505 -8.38 13.35 -17.58
CA ALA A 505 -7.97 13.57 -18.97
C ALA A 505 -8.38 14.96 -19.48
N GLY A 506 -7.44 15.67 -20.10
CA GLY A 506 -7.61 17.06 -20.55
C GLY A 506 -7.25 18.12 -19.51
N MET A 507 -7.00 17.73 -18.25
CA MET A 507 -6.40 18.62 -17.26
C MET A 507 -4.88 18.61 -17.37
N LYS A 508 -4.23 19.59 -16.73
CA LYS A 508 -2.79 19.75 -16.70
C LYS A 508 -2.28 19.65 -15.28
N LEU A 509 -1.14 18.98 -15.11
CA LEU A 509 -0.38 19.01 -13.86
C LEU A 509 0.49 20.26 -13.85
N VAL A 510 0.38 21.08 -12.81
CA VAL A 510 1.25 22.23 -12.57
C VAL A 510 1.99 22.00 -11.27
N GLU A 511 3.31 21.88 -11.35
CA GLU A 511 4.20 21.67 -10.21
C GLU A 511 4.19 22.92 -9.32
N MET A 512 3.87 22.76 -8.04
CA MET A 512 3.50 23.88 -7.15
C MET A 512 4.69 24.72 -6.62
N PHE A 513 5.93 24.22 -6.66
CA PHE A 513 7.11 24.96 -6.21
C PHE A 513 7.58 25.96 -7.26
N GLY A 514 7.76 25.51 -8.49
CA GLY A 514 8.24 26.29 -9.62
C GLY A 514 7.14 26.78 -10.56
N TYR A 515 5.86 26.45 -10.29
CA TYR A 515 4.72 26.69 -11.19
C TYR A 515 5.01 26.16 -12.60
N THR A 516 5.63 24.99 -12.67
CA THR A 516 6.08 24.40 -13.95
C THR A 516 5.02 23.48 -14.50
N ASP A 517 4.72 23.73 -15.77
CA ASP A 517 3.77 22.97 -16.56
C ASP A 517 4.29 21.59 -16.93
N PHE A 518 3.55 20.56 -16.55
CA PHE A 518 3.77 19.19 -17.00
C PHE A 518 2.86 18.87 -18.20
N PRO A 519 3.16 17.79 -18.95
CA PRO A 519 2.28 17.30 -20.02
C PRO A 519 0.81 17.20 -19.61
N VAL A 520 -0.09 17.45 -20.56
CA VAL A 520 -1.53 17.31 -20.35
C VAL A 520 -1.85 15.86 -20.05
N ILE A 521 -2.74 15.64 -19.08
CA ILE A 521 -3.18 14.31 -18.69
C ILE A 521 -3.98 13.72 -19.85
N SER A 522 -3.57 12.55 -20.32
CA SER A 522 -4.29 11.76 -21.32
C SER A 522 -5.10 10.65 -20.64
N ARG A 523 -5.79 9.82 -21.43
CA ARG A 523 -6.41 8.60 -20.90
C ARG A 523 -5.40 7.48 -20.63
N ALA A 524 -4.17 7.59 -21.13
CA ALA A 524 -3.09 6.64 -20.84
C ALA A 524 -2.46 6.93 -19.46
N PRO A 525 -1.86 5.91 -18.80
CA PRO A 525 -1.14 6.11 -17.54
C PRO A 525 -0.08 7.21 -17.65
N TYR A 526 -0.04 8.06 -16.63
CA TYR A 526 0.83 9.22 -16.58
C TYR A 526 2.19 8.84 -16.00
N ALA A 527 3.23 8.83 -16.84
CA ALA A 527 4.58 8.46 -16.43
C ALA A 527 5.29 9.61 -15.69
N LEU A 528 5.89 9.29 -14.54
CA LEU A 528 6.75 10.19 -13.76
C LEU A 528 8.04 9.48 -13.37
N SER A 529 9.11 10.27 -13.25
CA SER A 529 10.40 9.83 -12.72
C SER A 529 10.74 10.67 -11.49
N LEU A 530 11.09 10.02 -10.38
CA LEU A 530 11.42 10.67 -9.12
C LEU A 530 12.85 10.35 -8.72
N ASN A 531 13.58 11.37 -8.26
CA ASN A 531 14.88 11.22 -7.64
C ASN A 531 14.79 10.43 -6.32
N PRO A 532 15.91 9.89 -5.80
CA PRO A 532 15.95 9.33 -4.45
C PRO A 532 15.36 10.27 -3.40
N TYR A 533 14.36 9.79 -2.65
CA TYR A 533 13.59 10.56 -1.68
C TYR A 533 12.90 11.83 -2.22
N GLY A 534 12.79 11.97 -3.55
CA GLY A 534 12.15 13.11 -4.17
C GLY A 534 10.63 13.01 -4.08
N PHE A 535 9.97 14.17 -4.11
CA PHE A 535 8.52 14.27 -4.14
C PHE A 535 8.07 15.40 -5.06
N TYR A 536 6.80 15.38 -5.45
CA TYR A 536 6.13 16.42 -6.20
C TYR A 536 4.77 16.73 -5.60
N TRP A 537 4.40 18.00 -5.58
CA TRP A 537 3.03 18.45 -5.39
C TRP A 537 2.57 19.13 -6.69
N PHE A 538 1.48 18.62 -7.26
CA PHE A 538 0.90 19.15 -8.49
C PHE A 538 -0.49 19.68 -8.22
N GLU A 539 -0.78 20.90 -8.66
CA GLU A 539 -2.15 21.36 -8.81
C GLU A 539 -2.70 20.82 -10.15
N LEU A 540 -3.90 20.25 -10.11
CA LEU A 540 -4.62 19.86 -11.32
C LEU A 540 -5.43 21.06 -11.81
N GLN A 541 -4.99 21.66 -12.91
CA GLN A 541 -5.67 22.78 -13.52
C GLN A 541 -6.43 22.33 -14.77
N GLY A 542 -7.67 22.81 -14.93
CA GLY A 542 -8.38 22.68 -16.20
C GLY A 542 -7.62 23.43 -17.29
N SER A 543 -7.44 22.83 -18.47
CA SER A 543 -6.85 23.57 -19.58
C SER A 543 -7.67 24.84 -19.86
N PRO A 544 -7.05 26.03 -19.97
CA PRO A 544 -7.71 27.15 -20.61
C PRO A 544 -8.14 26.69 -22.00
N GLN A 545 -9.37 26.98 -22.42
CA GLN A 545 -9.75 26.85 -23.83
C GLN A 545 -8.67 27.58 -24.65
N PRO A 546 -7.85 26.88 -25.45
CA PRO A 546 -6.89 27.57 -26.27
C PRO A 546 -7.68 28.31 -27.34
N ALA A 547 -7.43 29.61 -27.49
CA ALA A 547 -7.69 30.29 -28.74
C ALA A 547 -7.04 29.45 -29.86
N GLU A 548 -7.79 29.24 -30.94
CA GLU A 548 -7.34 28.55 -32.16
C GLU A 548 -5.96 29.08 -32.58
N VAL A 549 -4.90 28.35 -32.25
CA VAL A 549 -3.58 28.58 -32.82
C VAL A 549 -3.21 27.29 -33.52
N GLY A 550 -3.42 27.30 -34.83
CA GLY A 550 -3.01 26.26 -35.74
C GLY A 550 -1.54 25.93 -35.54
N ARG A 551 -1.27 24.72 -35.07
CA ARG A 551 0.03 24.06 -35.21
C ARG A 551 -0.19 22.69 -35.82
N THR A 552 0.03 22.68 -37.13
CA THR A 552 0.27 21.52 -37.96
C THR A 552 1.51 20.76 -37.45
N ALA A 553 1.27 19.62 -36.80
CA ALA A 553 2.21 18.49 -36.80
C ALA A 553 1.67 17.43 -37.77
N PRO A 554 2.53 16.69 -38.49
CA PRO A 554 2.10 15.87 -39.61
C PRO A 554 1.35 14.63 -39.09
N ALA A 555 0.02 14.66 -39.19
CA ALA A 555 -0.80 13.47 -39.04
C ALA A 555 -0.46 12.52 -40.19
N GLU A 556 -0.04 11.28 -39.89
CA GLU A 556 -0.21 10.20 -40.85
C GLU A 556 -1.69 10.16 -41.24
N GLU A 557 -1.98 10.20 -42.54
CA GLU A 557 -3.35 10.26 -43.08
C GLU A 557 -4.17 9.04 -42.59
N VAL A 558 -5.01 9.25 -41.57
CA VAL A 558 -6.05 8.27 -41.21
C VAL A 558 -7.01 8.20 -42.38
N THR A 559 -7.10 7.02 -43.00
CA THR A 559 -7.94 6.77 -44.18
C THR A 559 -9.40 7.12 -43.87
N SER A 560 -10.08 7.79 -44.79
CA SER A 560 -11.49 8.15 -44.67
C SER A 560 -12.37 7.29 -45.58
N LEU A 561 -13.50 6.83 -45.04
CA LEU A 561 -14.54 6.10 -45.76
C LEU A 561 -15.82 6.91 -45.78
N SER A 562 -16.54 6.90 -46.90
CA SER A 562 -17.89 7.47 -47.00
C SER A 562 -18.88 6.33 -47.23
N VAL A 563 -19.91 6.25 -46.40
CA VAL A 563 -20.96 5.21 -46.44
C VAL A 563 -22.34 5.84 -46.40
N SER A 564 -23.32 5.18 -47.02
CA SER A 564 -24.73 5.64 -47.02
C SER A 564 -25.52 5.19 -45.78
N SER A 565 -25.01 4.17 -45.09
CA SER A 565 -25.43 3.69 -43.77
C SER A 565 -24.23 3.05 -43.08
N TRP A 566 -24.12 3.18 -41.75
CA TRP A 566 -23.03 2.54 -41.01
C TRP A 566 -23.04 1.00 -41.17
N LYS A 567 -24.21 0.39 -41.44
CA LYS A 567 -24.33 -1.05 -41.72
C LYS A 567 -23.63 -1.47 -43.01
N GLU A 568 -23.46 -0.56 -43.98
CA GLU A 568 -22.72 -0.86 -45.22
C GLU A 568 -21.25 -1.26 -44.96
N LEU A 569 -20.67 -0.84 -43.83
CA LEU A 569 -19.33 -1.25 -43.41
C LEU A 569 -19.20 -2.77 -43.28
N PHE A 570 -20.31 -3.47 -43.08
CA PHE A 570 -20.35 -4.92 -42.86
C PHE A 570 -21.10 -5.70 -43.96
N GLU A 571 -21.72 -5.00 -44.93
CA GLU A 571 -22.67 -5.60 -45.87
C GLU A 571 -22.38 -5.34 -47.36
N SER A 572 -21.56 -4.34 -47.73
CA SER A 572 -21.39 -3.88 -49.13
C SER A 572 -19.93 -3.71 -49.58
N GLY A 573 -19.69 -3.20 -50.80
CA GLY A 573 -18.36 -3.01 -51.41
C GLY A 573 -17.41 -2.06 -50.66
N VAL A 574 -17.91 -1.23 -49.72
CA VAL A 574 -17.05 -0.45 -48.80
C VAL A 574 -16.39 -1.37 -47.76
N GLY A 575 -17.04 -2.48 -47.42
CA GLY A 575 -16.48 -3.57 -46.62
C GLY A 575 -15.20 -4.17 -47.23
N GLU A 576 -15.05 -4.19 -48.57
CA GLU A 576 -13.80 -4.65 -49.19
C GLU A 576 -12.61 -3.73 -48.86
N THR A 577 -12.84 -2.43 -48.72
CA THR A 577 -11.79 -1.46 -48.35
C THR A 577 -11.41 -1.62 -46.87
N LEU A 578 -12.42 -1.84 -46.02
CA LEU A 578 -12.22 -2.15 -44.60
C LEU A 578 -11.44 -3.46 -44.42
N GLU A 579 -11.79 -4.52 -45.15
CA GLU A 579 -11.19 -5.86 -45.10
C GLU A 579 -9.78 -5.94 -45.71
N SER A 580 -9.53 -5.27 -46.84
CA SER A 580 -8.26 -5.36 -47.57
C SER A 580 -7.22 -4.32 -47.16
N GLY A 581 -7.64 -3.15 -46.67
CA GLY A 581 -6.73 -2.04 -46.34
C GLY A 581 -6.63 -1.73 -44.85
N ILE A 582 -7.77 -1.56 -44.17
CA ILE A 582 -7.81 -0.99 -42.81
C ILE A 582 -7.61 -2.06 -41.73
N LEU A 583 -8.42 -3.14 -41.74
CA LEU A 583 -8.36 -4.19 -40.72
C LEU A 583 -6.99 -4.89 -40.65
N PRO A 584 -6.30 -5.25 -41.75
CA PRO A 584 -4.98 -5.87 -41.66
C PRO A 584 -3.95 -4.97 -40.97
N ARG A 585 -3.97 -3.66 -41.25
CA ARG A 585 -3.09 -2.66 -40.62
C ARG A 585 -3.43 -2.48 -39.15
N PHE A 586 -4.72 -2.31 -38.84
CA PHE A 586 -5.21 -2.18 -37.47
C PHE A 586 -4.80 -3.38 -36.62
N LEU A 587 -5.10 -4.61 -37.06
CA LEU A 587 -4.78 -5.85 -36.34
C LEU A 587 -3.28 -5.99 -36.08
N SER A 588 -2.44 -5.70 -37.07
CA SER A 588 -0.99 -5.81 -36.95
C SER A 588 -0.39 -4.83 -35.94
N ALA A 589 -1.05 -3.69 -35.69
CA ALA A 589 -0.65 -2.70 -34.70
C ALA A 589 -1.04 -3.07 -33.26
N GLN A 590 -1.99 -3.99 -33.06
CA GLN A 590 -2.52 -4.30 -31.73
C GLN A 590 -1.57 -5.12 -30.88
N ARG A 591 -1.56 -4.86 -29.57
CA ARG A 591 -0.79 -5.67 -28.61
C ARG A 591 -1.30 -7.10 -28.51
N TRP A 592 -2.62 -7.27 -28.46
CA TRP A 592 -3.35 -8.53 -28.31
C TRP A 592 -3.38 -9.42 -29.56
N PHE A 593 -2.89 -8.95 -30.72
CA PHE A 593 -2.89 -9.75 -31.94
C PHE A 593 -1.82 -10.84 -31.90
N ALA A 594 -2.25 -12.10 -31.73
CA ALA A 594 -1.36 -13.26 -31.61
C ALA A 594 -0.68 -13.66 -32.94
N GLY A 595 -1.11 -13.10 -34.06
CA GLY A 595 -0.54 -13.36 -35.40
C GLY A 595 0.77 -12.62 -35.70
N LYS A 596 1.40 -11.95 -34.73
CA LYS A 596 2.65 -11.21 -34.93
C LYS A 596 3.76 -12.11 -35.50
N GLY A 597 4.36 -11.66 -36.60
CA GLY A 597 5.37 -12.42 -37.34
C GLY A 597 4.82 -13.38 -38.39
N LYS A 598 3.50 -13.55 -38.50
CA LYS A 598 2.85 -14.27 -39.62
C LYS A 598 2.42 -13.27 -40.69
N THR A 599 2.53 -13.65 -41.97
CA THR A 599 2.07 -12.82 -43.08
C THR A 599 0.56 -13.01 -43.31
N ILE A 600 -0.22 -11.94 -43.15
CA ILE A 600 -1.67 -11.94 -43.40
C ILE A 600 -1.91 -11.97 -44.91
N GLU A 601 -2.60 -13.00 -45.42
CA GLU A 601 -3.00 -13.10 -46.82
C GLU A 601 -4.34 -12.40 -47.07
N THR A 602 -5.34 -12.64 -46.20
CA THR A 602 -6.67 -12.02 -46.30
C THR A 602 -7.32 -11.87 -44.93
N VAL A 603 -8.02 -10.75 -44.69
CA VAL A 603 -8.94 -10.55 -43.57
C VAL A 603 -10.35 -10.42 -44.13
N ARG A 604 -11.34 -11.10 -43.53
CA ARG A 604 -12.76 -11.01 -43.90
C ARG A 604 -13.64 -10.90 -42.66
N ILE A 605 -14.70 -10.11 -42.70
CA ILE A 605 -15.75 -10.13 -41.68
C ILE A 605 -16.57 -11.41 -41.90
N ARG A 606 -16.39 -12.39 -41.01
CA ARG A 606 -17.05 -13.70 -41.07
C ARG A 606 -18.53 -13.58 -40.75
N ASP A 607 -18.83 -12.85 -39.69
CA ASP A 607 -20.17 -12.66 -39.16
C ASP A 607 -20.21 -11.44 -38.23
N TRP A 608 -21.40 -10.88 -38.01
CA TRP A 608 -21.59 -9.76 -37.09
C TRP A 608 -23.07 -9.61 -36.68
N THR A 609 -23.31 -8.84 -35.62
CA THR A 609 -24.65 -8.35 -35.24
C THR A 609 -24.54 -6.94 -34.64
N GLU A 610 -25.60 -6.17 -34.73
CA GLU A 610 -25.74 -4.89 -34.06
C GLU A 610 -25.84 -5.09 -32.53
N LEU A 611 -25.19 -4.20 -31.78
CA LEU A 611 -25.23 -4.14 -30.33
C LEU A 611 -26.31 -3.14 -29.91
N GLU A 612 -27.55 -3.61 -29.83
CA GLU A 612 -28.69 -2.78 -29.42
C GLU A 612 -28.52 -2.28 -27.97
N GLY A 613 -28.90 -1.03 -27.71
CA GLY A 613 -28.77 -0.38 -26.39
C GLY A 613 -27.50 0.45 -26.21
N ALA A 614 -26.52 0.37 -27.12
CA ALA A 614 -25.38 1.29 -27.14
C ALA A 614 -25.83 2.72 -27.49
N ARG A 615 -25.19 3.74 -26.89
CA ARG A 615 -25.50 5.16 -27.17
C ARG A 615 -25.15 5.56 -28.61
N SER A 616 -24.12 4.95 -29.16
CA SER A 616 -23.65 5.13 -30.53
C SER A 616 -23.81 3.82 -31.29
N PRO A 617 -23.95 3.84 -32.63
CA PRO A 617 -24.00 2.61 -33.42
C PRO A 617 -22.78 1.71 -33.14
N ALA A 618 -23.04 0.48 -32.72
CA ALA A 618 -22.02 -0.49 -32.35
C ALA A 618 -22.37 -1.89 -32.88
N ALA A 619 -21.35 -2.69 -33.15
CA ALA A 619 -21.48 -4.05 -33.65
C ALA A 619 -20.49 -5.00 -32.99
N LEU A 620 -20.91 -6.25 -32.81
CA LEU A 620 -20.05 -7.35 -32.39
C LEU A 620 -19.60 -8.10 -33.65
N ALA A 621 -18.36 -7.88 -34.10
CA ALA A 621 -17.86 -8.44 -35.35
C ALA A 621 -16.87 -9.59 -35.14
N LEU A 622 -17.01 -10.63 -35.95
CA LEU A 622 -16.10 -11.76 -36.03
C LEU A 622 -15.29 -11.68 -37.33
N LEU A 623 -13.97 -11.64 -37.21
CA LEU A 623 -13.04 -11.56 -38.33
C LEU A 623 -12.41 -12.93 -38.59
N ARG A 624 -12.31 -13.32 -39.86
CA ARG A 624 -11.58 -14.50 -40.32
C ARG A 624 -10.28 -14.06 -40.99
N ILE A 625 -9.15 -14.52 -40.46
CA ILE A 625 -7.82 -14.17 -40.95
C ILE A 625 -7.17 -15.43 -41.53
N ARG A 626 -6.68 -15.33 -42.77
CA ARG A 626 -5.90 -16.39 -43.42
C ARG A 626 -4.44 -15.94 -43.51
N TYR A 627 -3.52 -16.80 -43.10
CA TYR A 627 -2.08 -16.55 -43.19
C TYR A 627 -1.47 -17.36 -44.33
N SER A 628 -0.37 -16.88 -44.91
CA SER A 628 0.35 -17.57 -46.00
C SER A 628 0.77 -18.99 -45.64
N ASP A 629 1.22 -19.19 -44.40
CA ASP A 629 1.93 -20.41 -43.99
C ASP A 629 1.25 -21.17 -42.84
N THR A 630 0.20 -20.60 -42.22
CA THR A 630 -0.41 -21.12 -40.98
C THR A 630 -1.92 -20.95 -40.95
N GLY A 631 -2.64 -21.69 -41.79
CA GLY A 631 -4.08 -21.91 -41.66
C GLY A 631 -4.96 -20.65 -41.56
N THR A 632 -6.11 -20.77 -40.87
CA THR A 632 -7.07 -19.68 -40.66
C THR A 632 -7.38 -19.53 -39.17
N GLU A 633 -7.44 -18.29 -38.67
CA GLU A 633 -7.85 -17.95 -37.31
C GLU A 633 -9.13 -17.09 -37.31
N THR A 634 -9.91 -17.14 -36.23
CA THR A 634 -11.07 -16.26 -36.01
C THR A 634 -10.77 -15.29 -34.87
N TYR A 635 -11.07 -14.00 -35.06
CA TYR A 635 -10.89 -12.96 -34.05
C TYR A 635 -12.21 -12.24 -33.75
N PHE A 636 -12.43 -11.88 -32.49
CA PHE A 636 -13.54 -11.06 -32.04
C PHE A 636 -13.08 -9.60 -31.86
N VAL A 637 -13.76 -8.69 -32.55
CA VAL A 637 -13.50 -7.25 -32.49
C VAL A 637 -14.86 -6.53 -32.39
N PRO A 638 -15.26 -6.02 -31.21
CA PRO A 638 -16.38 -5.10 -31.15
C PRO A 638 -15.98 -3.81 -31.87
N ILE A 639 -16.90 -3.20 -32.60
CA ILE A 639 -16.68 -2.01 -33.41
C ILE A 639 -17.74 -0.97 -33.06
N SER A 640 -17.32 0.24 -32.73
CA SER A 640 -18.22 1.39 -32.48
C SER A 640 -17.98 2.51 -33.49
N VAL A 641 -19.04 3.26 -33.79
CA VAL A 641 -19.00 4.49 -34.58
C VAL A 641 -19.19 5.67 -33.63
N ILE A 642 -18.12 6.40 -33.32
CA ILE A 642 -18.16 7.52 -32.37
C ILE A 642 -18.20 8.84 -33.16
N PRO A 643 -19.11 9.79 -32.86
CA PRO A 643 -19.10 11.11 -33.49
C PRO A 643 -17.74 11.80 -33.39
N ALA A 644 -17.25 12.38 -34.49
CA ALA A 644 -16.00 13.13 -34.49
C ALA A 644 -16.26 14.52 -33.88
N ASP A 645 -15.75 14.75 -32.66
CA ASP A 645 -15.72 16.07 -32.04
C ASP A 645 -14.79 17.00 -32.86
N PRO A 646 -15.15 18.28 -33.13
CA PRO A 646 -14.23 19.26 -33.71
C PRO A 646 -12.90 19.44 -32.96
N ALA A 647 -12.82 19.04 -31.68
CA ALA A 647 -11.54 18.83 -31.00
C ALA A 647 -11.06 17.39 -31.24
N GLU A 648 -9.99 17.19 -32.04
CA GLU A 648 -9.37 15.89 -32.36
C GLU A 648 -8.75 15.13 -31.15
N THR A 649 -9.28 15.34 -29.95
CA THR A 649 -8.80 14.86 -28.63
C THR A 649 -8.69 13.33 -28.55
N TRP A 650 -9.56 12.59 -29.27
CA TRP A 650 -9.54 11.11 -29.29
C TRP A 650 -8.40 10.54 -30.12
N MET A 651 -8.07 11.16 -31.26
CA MET A 651 -6.96 10.72 -32.12
C MET A 651 -5.60 10.91 -31.44
N SER A 652 -5.48 11.88 -30.52
CA SER A 652 -4.27 12.09 -29.74
C SER A 652 -4.11 11.17 -28.51
N ALA A 653 -5.21 10.62 -27.96
CA ALA A 653 -5.17 9.91 -26.69
C ALA A 653 -5.03 8.38 -26.82
N THR A 654 -5.63 7.76 -27.84
CA THR A 654 -5.52 6.32 -28.13
C THR A 654 -5.56 6.06 -29.65
N PRO A 655 -4.57 6.56 -30.43
CA PRO A 655 -4.55 6.44 -31.88
C PRO A 655 -4.60 4.97 -32.34
N GLU A 656 -4.02 4.05 -31.58
CA GLU A 656 -3.97 2.62 -31.88
C GLU A 656 -5.34 1.94 -31.85
N ARG A 657 -6.37 2.54 -31.23
CA ARG A 657 -7.74 1.99 -31.18
C ARG A 657 -8.65 2.51 -32.30
N VAL A 658 -8.19 3.45 -33.11
CA VAL A 658 -8.93 4.00 -34.23
C VAL A 658 -8.67 3.17 -35.49
N LEU A 659 -9.73 2.70 -36.14
CA LEU A 659 -9.64 1.99 -37.42
C LEU A 659 -9.53 2.99 -38.58
N CYS A 660 -10.51 3.90 -38.70
CA CYS A 660 -10.58 4.88 -39.79
C CYS A 660 -11.56 6.02 -39.48
N ARG A 661 -11.55 7.08 -40.29
CA ARG A 661 -12.63 8.08 -40.31
C ARG A 661 -13.78 7.56 -41.16
N VAL A 662 -15.02 7.78 -40.71
CA VAL A 662 -16.23 7.44 -41.46
C VAL A 662 -17.10 8.68 -41.60
N GLN A 663 -17.65 8.88 -42.81
CA GLN A 663 -18.62 9.92 -43.07
C GLN A 663 -19.93 9.29 -43.53
N TRP A 664 -21.01 9.63 -42.84
CA TRP A 664 -22.35 9.12 -43.11
C TRP A 664 -23.40 10.19 -42.81
N ASP A 665 -24.33 10.44 -43.73
CA ASP A 665 -25.45 11.39 -43.58
C ASP A 665 -25.03 12.80 -43.11
N GLY A 666 -23.90 13.29 -43.64
CA GLY A 666 -23.32 14.59 -43.23
C GLY A 666 -22.62 14.60 -41.86
N MET A 667 -22.67 13.50 -41.10
CA MET A 667 -21.93 13.32 -39.86
C MET A 667 -20.52 12.79 -40.15
N ASN A 668 -19.53 13.44 -39.56
CA ASN A 668 -18.18 12.92 -39.46
C ASN A 668 -18.06 12.11 -38.16
N ALA A 669 -17.55 10.90 -38.26
CA ALA A 669 -17.37 9.98 -37.15
C ALA A 669 -16.04 9.21 -37.27
N LEU A 670 -15.64 8.57 -36.17
CA LEU A 670 -14.52 7.66 -36.08
C LEU A 670 -15.05 6.23 -35.95
N LEU A 671 -14.50 5.32 -36.74
CA LEU A 671 -14.65 3.89 -36.53
C LEU A 671 -13.53 3.43 -35.60
N CYS A 672 -13.87 2.85 -34.45
CA CYS A 672 -12.90 2.42 -33.44
C CYS A 672 -13.23 1.04 -32.86
N ASP A 673 -12.29 0.48 -32.12
CA ASP A 673 -12.55 -0.69 -31.27
C ASP A 673 -13.63 -0.32 -30.23
N GLY A 674 -14.68 -1.14 -30.16
CA GLY A 674 -15.84 -0.91 -29.31
C GLY A 674 -15.50 -0.93 -27.81
N THR A 675 -14.36 -1.48 -27.40
CA THR A 675 -13.91 -1.37 -26.00
C THR A 675 -13.49 0.05 -25.61
N ALA A 676 -13.33 0.96 -26.59
CA ALA A 676 -13.06 2.37 -26.34
C ALA A 676 -14.33 3.21 -26.11
N ASP A 677 -15.52 2.67 -26.41
CA ASP A 677 -16.81 3.34 -26.29
C ASP A 677 -17.54 2.89 -25.02
N ASP A 678 -17.67 3.79 -24.04
CA ASP A 678 -18.37 3.52 -22.78
C ASP A 678 -19.83 3.07 -23.01
N GLY A 679 -20.47 3.57 -24.07
CA GLY A 679 -21.83 3.17 -24.45
C GLY A 679 -21.89 1.70 -24.89
N ALA A 680 -20.93 1.26 -25.70
CA ALA A 680 -20.83 -0.14 -26.11
C ALA A 680 -20.42 -1.06 -24.95
N CYS A 681 -19.47 -0.64 -24.11
CA CYS A 681 -19.10 -1.37 -22.90
C CYS A 681 -20.28 -1.54 -21.94
N ARG A 682 -21.12 -0.52 -21.80
CA ARG A 682 -22.35 -0.61 -21.01
C ARG A 682 -23.38 -1.56 -21.64
N ALA A 683 -23.58 -1.51 -22.95
CA ALA A 683 -24.49 -2.44 -23.61
C ALA A 683 -24.05 -3.91 -23.46
N LEU A 684 -22.74 -4.19 -23.45
CA LEU A 684 -22.23 -5.55 -23.22
C LEU A 684 -22.65 -6.14 -21.86
N ILE A 685 -22.56 -5.37 -20.77
CA ILE A 685 -23.00 -5.84 -19.45
C ILE A 685 -24.52 -5.93 -19.35
N GLU A 686 -25.26 -5.05 -20.02
CA GLU A 686 -26.72 -5.10 -20.08
C GLU A 686 -27.20 -6.39 -20.76
N ILE A 687 -26.61 -6.78 -21.88
CA ILE A 687 -26.95 -8.03 -22.62
C ILE A 687 -26.64 -9.27 -21.78
N ILE A 688 -25.54 -9.28 -21.02
CA ILE A 688 -25.25 -10.36 -20.05
C ILE A 688 -26.32 -10.38 -18.96
N SER A 689 -26.65 -9.23 -18.39
CA SER A 689 -27.61 -9.11 -17.28
C SER A 689 -29.02 -9.54 -17.68
N SER A 690 -29.43 -9.27 -18.92
CA SER A 690 -30.74 -9.65 -19.46
C SER A 690 -30.78 -11.04 -20.08
N ALA A 691 -29.68 -11.79 -20.07
CA ALA A 691 -29.55 -13.10 -20.74
C ALA A 691 -29.97 -13.06 -22.22
N SER A 692 -29.61 -11.98 -22.92
CA SER A 692 -30.03 -11.76 -24.30
C SER A 692 -29.35 -12.71 -25.30
N GLU A 693 -30.05 -13.00 -26.40
CA GLU A 693 -29.54 -13.75 -27.54
C GLU A 693 -29.66 -12.87 -28.80
N LEU A 694 -28.53 -12.61 -29.46
CA LEU A 694 -28.45 -11.77 -30.66
C LEU A 694 -28.19 -12.65 -31.89
N TYR A 695 -29.10 -12.67 -32.85
CA TYR A 695 -28.93 -13.47 -34.07
C TYR A 695 -27.98 -12.80 -35.06
N THR A 696 -27.03 -13.56 -35.57
CA THR A 696 -26.12 -13.15 -36.64
C THR A 696 -26.50 -13.84 -37.95
N ARG A 697 -25.76 -13.62 -39.05
CA ARG A 697 -26.06 -14.27 -40.34
C ARG A 697 -25.67 -15.76 -40.35
N ARG A 698 -24.75 -16.20 -39.50
CA ARG A 698 -24.20 -17.56 -39.46
C ARG A 698 -24.27 -18.22 -38.09
N GLY A 699 -25.00 -17.63 -37.13
CA GLY A 699 -25.13 -18.13 -35.77
C GLY A 699 -25.93 -17.20 -34.86
N ALA A 700 -25.60 -17.22 -33.57
CA ALA A 700 -26.10 -16.29 -32.57
C ALA A 700 -25.03 -16.00 -31.52
N ILE A 701 -25.06 -14.82 -30.91
CA ILE A 701 -24.29 -14.49 -29.70
C ILE A 701 -25.22 -14.65 -28.51
N ARG A 702 -24.90 -15.59 -27.62
CA ARG A 702 -25.68 -15.91 -26.43
C ARG A 702 -24.99 -15.38 -25.19
N ALA A 703 -25.73 -14.62 -24.39
CA ALA A 703 -25.27 -14.13 -23.11
C ALA A 703 -25.86 -14.97 -21.97
N THR A 704 -25.01 -15.39 -21.01
CA THR A 704 -25.44 -16.22 -19.88
C THR A 704 -25.02 -15.55 -18.56
N PRO A 705 -25.95 -15.04 -17.75
CA PRO A 705 -25.65 -14.56 -16.39
C PRO A 705 -25.52 -15.73 -15.41
N THR A 706 -24.86 -15.49 -14.29
CA THR A 706 -24.75 -16.44 -13.15
C THR A 706 -25.63 -15.98 -11.97
N ARG A 707 -25.81 -16.86 -10.97
CA ARG A 707 -26.49 -16.51 -9.71
C ARG A 707 -25.76 -15.40 -8.96
N TYR A 708 -24.44 -15.32 -9.08
CA TYR A 708 -23.63 -14.28 -8.48
C TYR A 708 -24.03 -12.88 -8.98
N LEU A 709 -24.26 -12.71 -10.29
CA LEU A 709 -24.71 -11.42 -10.84
C LEU A 709 -26.12 -11.06 -10.37
N ALA A 710 -27.01 -12.05 -10.25
CA ALA A 710 -28.36 -11.83 -9.71
C ALA A 710 -28.32 -11.36 -8.25
N GLN A 711 -27.48 -11.97 -7.41
CA GLN A 711 -27.28 -11.56 -6.01
C GLN A 711 -26.73 -10.14 -5.90
N LEU A 712 -25.73 -9.79 -6.73
CA LEU A 712 -25.16 -8.43 -6.78
C LEU A 712 -26.22 -7.39 -7.17
N SER A 713 -27.06 -7.71 -8.16
CA SER A 713 -28.11 -6.80 -8.65
C SER A 713 -29.20 -6.58 -7.59
N GLN A 714 -29.60 -7.63 -6.87
CA GLN A 714 -30.58 -7.53 -5.78
C GLN A 714 -30.06 -6.70 -4.59
N ALA A 715 -28.77 -6.82 -4.25
CA ALA A 715 -28.18 -6.10 -3.13
C ALA A 715 -28.07 -4.58 -3.34
N ARG A 716 -28.02 -4.10 -4.59
CA ARG A 716 -27.74 -2.69 -4.91
C ARG A 716 -28.89 -1.90 -5.52
N GLY A 717 -29.98 -2.55 -5.90
CA GLY A 717 -31.22 -1.87 -6.27
C GLY A 717 -31.30 -1.29 -7.69
N GLU A 718 -30.22 -1.26 -8.49
CA GLU A 718 -30.23 -0.90 -9.92
C GLU A 718 -28.91 -1.32 -10.62
N THR A 719 -28.97 -1.66 -11.92
CA THR A 719 -27.82 -1.69 -12.85
C THR A 719 -27.88 -0.41 -13.69
N PRO A 720 -26.80 0.40 -13.75
CA PRO A 720 -25.57 -0.04 -14.41
C PRO A 720 -24.27 0.49 -13.77
N PHE A 721 -23.27 -0.40 -13.69
CA PHE A 721 -21.90 -0.03 -13.32
C PHE A 721 -21.26 0.80 -14.45
N ALA A 722 -20.72 1.98 -14.14
CA ALA A 722 -20.02 2.78 -15.14
C ALA A 722 -18.69 2.09 -15.54
N PRO A 723 -18.41 1.93 -16.85
CA PRO A 723 -17.15 1.37 -17.30
C PRO A 723 -15.98 2.31 -16.96
N ARG A 724 -14.83 1.73 -16.60
CA ARG A 724 -13.53 2.40 -16.45
C ARG A 724 -12.60 1.98 -17.59
N ALA A 725 -11.52 2.74 -17.80
CA ALA A 725 -10.61 2.56 -18.93
C ALA A 725 -10.12 1.10 -19.08
N PRO A 726 -10.05 0.55 -20.31
CA PRO A 726 -9.63 -0.83 -20.51
C PRO A 726 -8.14 -1.03 -20.27
N ALA A 727 -7.75 -2.08 -19.54
CA ALA A 727 -6.37 -2.53 -19.43
C ALA A 727 -6.07 -3.61 -20.48
N GLU A 728 -4.89 -3.58 -21.09
CA GLU A 728 -4.50 -4.51 -22.17
C GLU A 728 -3.36 -5.45 -21.78
N HIS A 729 -3.64 -6.75 -21.86
CA HIS A 729 -2.64 -7.83 -21.84
C HIS A 729 -2.76 -8.67 -23.14
N SER A 730 -2.64 -10.02 -23.07
CA SER A 730 -2.98 -10.93 -24.18
C SER A 730 -4.47 -10.83 -24.58
N ASN A 731 -5.32 -10.50 -23.60
CA ASN A 731 -6.75 -10.23 -23.72
C ASN A 731 -7.07 -8.78 -23.29
N THR A 732 -8.22 -8.25 -23.72
CA THR A 732 -8.67 -6.90 -23.34
C THR A 732 -9.59 -6.98 -22.14
N ALA A 733 -9.33 -6.18 -21.10
CA ALA A 733 -10.17 -6.12 -19.90
C ALA A 733 -10.89 -4.79 -19.77
N VAL A 734 -12.19 -4.80 -19.48
CA VAL A 734 -13.01 -3.63 -19.18
C VAL A 734 -13.49 -3.72 -17.73
N PHE A 735 -13.24 -2.70 -16.91
CA PHE A 735 -13.65 -2.69 -15.51
C PHE A 735 -14.97 -1.94 -15.32
N TYR A 736 -15.79 -2.40 -14.38
CA TYR A 736 -17.11 -1.85 -14.07
C TYR A 736 -17.14 -1.48 -12.59
N GLY A 737 -16.79 -0.23 -12.28
CA GLY A 737 -16.50 0.22 -10.92
C GLY A 737 -15.37 -0.62 -10.28
N ASP A 738 -15.49 -0.88 -8.97
CA ASP A 738 -14.54 -1.72 -8.22
C ASP A 738 -14.99 -3.18 -8.09
N LEU A 739 -16.12 -3.56 -8.72
CA LEU A 739 -16.83 -4.81 -8.43
C LEU A 739 -16.69 -5.87 -9.52
N LEU A 740 -16.69 -5.48 -10.79
CA LEU A 740 -16.74 -6.41 -11.92
C LEU A 740 -15.69 -6.07 -12.97
N MET A 741 -15.21 -7.10 -13.67
CA MET A 741 -14.25 -7.01 -14.76
C MET A 741 -14.74 -7.93 -15.90
N LEU A 742 -14.85 -7.39 -17.12
CA LEU A 742 -15.14 -8.13 -18.34
C LEU A 742 -13.83 -8.38 -19.09
N LYS A 743 -13.46 -9.64 -19.25
CA LYS A 743 -12.30 -10.08 -20.04
C LYS A 743 -12.79 -10.54 -21.41
N LEU A 744 -12.32 -9.90 -22.48
CA LEU A 744 -12.62 -10.22 -23.88
C LEU A 744 -11.54 -11.12 -24.47
N TYR A 745 -11.93 -12.27 -25.02
CA TYR A 745 -11.05 -13.15 -25.78
C TYR A 745 -10.98 -12.68 -27.23
N ARG A 746 -9.83 -12.14 -27.63
CA ARG A 746 -9.66 -11.57 -28.97
C ARG A 746 -9.52 -12.63 -30.05
N LYS A 747 -8.84 -13.75 -29.76
CA LYS A 747 -8.76 -14.91 -30.65
C LYS A 747 -9.76 -15.97 -30.19
N LEU A 748 -10.67 -16.36 -31.07
CA LEU A 748 -11.70 -17.35 -30.78
C LEU A 748 -11.30 -18.73 -31.28
N GLU A 749 -11.42 -19.72 -30.41
CA GLU A 749 -11.21 -21.14 -30.73
C GLU A 749 -12.55 -21.90 -30.59
N PRO A 750 -12.89 -22.82 -31.52
CA PRO A 750 -14.04 -23.71 -31.37
C PRO A 750 -13.89 -24.60 -30.13
N GLY A 751 -14.91 -24.61 -29.27
CA GLY A 751 -14.99 -25.48 -28.10
C GLY A 751 -15.15 -24.71 -26.78
N VAL A 752 -15.21 -25.47 -25.69
CA VAL A 752 -15.38 -24.93 -24.33
C VAL A 752 -14.08 -24.28 -23.86
N ASN A 753 -14.13 -22.98 -23.53
CA ASN A 753 -13.01 -22.27 -22.93
C ASN A 753 -12.75 -22.77 -21.47
N PRO A 754 -11.50 -23.14 -21.11
CA PRO A 754 -11.20 -23.71 -19.79
C PRO A 754 -11.48 -22.73 -18.64
N GLU A 755 -11.22 -21.44 -18.83
CA GLU A 755 -11.44 -20.43 -17.79
C GLU A 755 -12.93 -20.24 -17.51
N LEU A 756 -13.75 -20.13 -18.55
CA LEU A 756 -15.21 -20.10 -18.41
C LEU A 756 -15.73 -21.35 -17.68
N GLU A 757 -15.25 -22.53 -18.08
CA GLU A 757 -15.70 -23.79 -17.49
C GLU A 757 -15.31 -23.93 -16.01
N VAL A 758 -14.05 -23.64 -15.68
CA VAL A 758 -13.53 -23.74 -14.31
C VAL A 758 -14.19 -22.70 -13.41
N LEU A 759 -14.26 -21.44 -13.82
CA LEU A 759 -14.88 -20.39 -13.01
C LEU A 759 -16.38 -20.63 -12.82
N ARG A 760 -17.07 -21.14 -13.84
CA ARG A 760 -18.49 -21.53 -13.72
C ARG A 760 -18.66 -22.61 -12.67
N TYR A 761 -17.86 -23.68 -12.75
CA TYR A 761 -17.92 -24.77 -11.77
C TYR A 761 -17.61 -24.28 -10.34
N LEU A 762 -16.54 -23.50 -10.15
CA LEU A 762 -16.15 -22.97 -8.83
C LEU A 762 -17.19 -22.00 -8.25
N THR A 763 -17.97 -21.32 -9.11
CA THR A 763 -18.97 -20.34 -8.70
C THR A 763 -20.36 -20.96 -8.47
N GLU A 764 -20.77 -21.91 -9.31
CA GLU A 764 -22.16 -22.42 -9.37
C GLU A 764 -22.35 -23.85 -8.87
N GLU A 765 -21.31 -24.69 -8.94
CA GLU A 765 -21.44 -26.15 -8.76
C GLU A 765 -20.69 -26.69 -7.53
N ALA A 766 -19.55 -26.10 -7.15
CA ALA A 766 -18.77 -26.56 -6.01
C ALA A 766 -19.53 -26.39 -4.67
N GLU A 767 -19.72 -27.49 -3.93
CA GLU A 767 -20.47 -27.51 -2.65
C GLU A 767 -19.89 -26.56 -1.58
N ALA A 768 -18.58 -26.38 -1.58
CA ALA A 768 -17.89 -25.29 -0.91
C ALA A 768 -17.31 -24.36 -1.98
N ALA A 769 -17.85 -23.15 -2.10
CA ALA A 769 -17.31 -22.16 -3.02
C ALA A 769 -15.83 -21.91 -2.68
N PHE A 770 -14.92 -22.18 -3.62
CA PHE A 770 -13.52 -21.81 -3.44
C PHE A 770 -13.42 -20.28 -3.50
N GLU A 771 -13.42 -19.63 -2.34
CA GLU A 771 -13.48 -18.17 -2.22
C GLU A 771 -12.19 -17.45 -2.65
N ARG A 772 -11.16 -18.21 -3.05
CA ARG A 772 -9.85 -17.71 -3.47
C ARG A 772 -9.65 -17.77 -4.98
N ALA A 773 -10.74 -17.62 -5.73
CA ALA A 773 -10.77 -17.36 -7.18
C ALA A 773 -11.82 -16.27 -7.50
N PRO A 774 -11.70 -15.54 -8.62
CA PRO A 774 -12.76 -14.64 -9.08
C PRO A 774 -14.09 -15.37 -9.25
N ARG A 775 -15.19 -14.75 -8.84
CA ARG A 775 -16.55 -15.30 -9.05
C ARG A 775 -17.05 -14.92 -10.43
N LEU A 776 -17.50 -15.90 -11.21
CA LEU A 776 -18.08 -15.67 -12.52
C LEU A 776 -19.43 -14.96 -12.37
N ALA A 777 -19.62 -13.83 -13.03
CA ALA A 777 -20.87 -13.07 -13.09
C ALA A 777 -21.65 -13.35 -14.40
N GLY A 778 -20.96 -13.69 -15.48
CA GLY A 778 -21.60 -14.10 -16.73
C GLY A 778 -20.63 -14.31 -17.88
N ALA A 779 -21.14 -14.65 -19.05
CA ALA A 779 -20.33 -14.90 -20.26
C ALA A 779 -21.06 -14.52 -21.54
N LEU A 780 -20.29 -14.27 -22.60
CA LEU A 780 -20.75 -14.13 -23.98
C LEU A 780 -20.12 -15.23 -24.84
N GLU A 781 -20.96 -15.96 -25.57
CA GLU A 781 -20.53 -17.07 -26.43
C GLU A 781 -21.14 -16.92 -27.82
N TYR A 782 -20.33 -17.06 -28.87
CA TYR A 782 -20.80 -17.18 -30.25
C TYR A 782 -21.12 -18.63 -30.56
N VAL A 783 -22.36 -18.92 -30.95
CA VAL A 783 -22.86 -20.24 -31.30
C VAL A 783 -23.15 -20.25 -32.81
N PRO A 784 -22.28 -20.82 -33.64
CA PRO A 784 -22.54 -20.93 -35.08
C PRO A 784 -23.70 -21.92 -35.34
N PHE A 785 -24.41 -21.75 -36.47
CA PHE A 785 -25.42 -22.74 -36.90
C PHE A 785 -24.81 -24.12 -37.16
N GLU A 786 -23.54 -24.16 -37.57
CA GLU A 786 -22.75 -25.37 -37.76
C GLU A 786 -21.38 -25.20 -37.08
N GLY A 787 -21.04 -26.11 -36.16
CA GLY A 787 -19.78 -26.10 -35.41
C GLY A 787 -19.98 -25.98 -33.90
N GLU A 788 -18.87 -25.82 -33.18
CA GLU A 788 -18.88 -25.67 -31.73
C GLU A 788 -18.97 -24.19 -31.31
N ALA A 789 -19.55 -23.96 -30.12
CA ALA A 789 -19.59 -22.63 -29.52
C ALA A 789 -18.18 -22.08 -29.26
N GLN A 790 -18.07 -20.75 -29.22
CA GLN A 790 -16.81 -20.04 -29.05
C GLN A 790 -16.99 -18.95 -27.99
N THR A 791 -16.23 -19.02 -26.89
CA THR A 791 -16.32 -18.01 -25.82
C THR A 791 -15.71 -16.69 -26.26
N MET A 792 -16.52 -15.62 -26.24
CA MET A 792 -16.13 -14.27 -26.66
C MET A 792 -15.67 -13.41 -25.49
N ALA A 793 -16.34 -13.51 -24.35
CA ALA A 793 -15.98 -12.78 -23.14
C ALA A 793 -16.50 -13.46 -21.87
N ILE A 794 -15.85 -13.19 -20.74
CA ILE A 794 -16.35 -13.51 -19.40
C ILE A 794 -16.43 -12.25 -18.54
N LEU A 795 -17.48 -12.17 -17.74
CA LEU A 795 -17.67 -11.16 -16.71
C LEU A 795 -17.44 -11.83 -15.35
N GLN A 796 -16.54 -11.28 -14.54
CA GLN A 796 -16.16 -11.85 -13.24
C GLN A 796 -16.00 -10.76 -12.18
N SER A 797 -15.96 -11.15 -10.90
CA SER A 797 -15.64 -10.24 -9.81
C SER A 797 -14.25 -9.62 -9.99
N ASN A 798 -14.14 -8.31 -9.78
CA ASN A 798 -12.86 -7.62 -9.68
C ASN A 798 -12.21 -7.95 -8.33
N VAL A 799 -10.91 -8.25 -8.33
CA VAL A 799 -10.16 -8.63 -7.13
C VAL A 799 -9.23 -7.49 -6.75
N GLU A 800 -9.53 -6.80 -5.66
CA GLU A 800 -8.64 -5.79 -5.08
C GLU A 800 -7.40 -6.47 -4.47
N ASN A 801 -6.20 -6.05 -4.89
CA ASN A 801 -4.96 -6.78 -4.60
C ASN A 801 -3.74 -5.85 -4.47
N GLN A 802 -2.66 -6.33 -3.82
CA GLN A 802 -1.38 -5.60 -3.67
C GLN A 802 -0.36 -5.91 -4.79
N GLY A 803 -0.80 -6.46 -5.93
CA GLY A 803 0.06 -6.96 -7.01
C GLY A 803 0.11 -8.49 -7.08
N ASN A 804 0.88 -9.02 -8.03
CA ASN A 804 1.04 -10.46 -8.19
C ASN A 804 2.12 -11.03 -7.25
N ALA A 805 2.03 -12.33 -6.97
CA ALA A 805 2.97 -13.03 -6.10
C ALA A 805 4.40 -13.03 -6.68
N TRP A 806 4.55 -12.91 -8.00
CA TRP A 806 5.84 -12.81 -8.66
C TRP A 806 6.62 -11.55 -8.23
N GLN A 807 6.01 -10.37 -8.34
CA GLN A 807 6.64 -9.10 -7.94
C GLN A 807 6.99 -9.11 -6.44
N TRP A 808 6.08 -9.58 -5.61
CA TRP A 808 6.27 -9.66 -4.16
C TRP A 808 7.44 -10.59 -3.77
N MET A 809 7.51 -11.79 -4.37
CA MET A 809 8.61 -12.75 -4.11
C MET A 809 9.97 -12.20 -4.55
N LEU A 810 10.03 -11.41 -5.63
CA LEU A 810 11.27 -10.75 -6.05
C LEU A 810 11.71 -9.66 -5.08
N GLU A 811 10.78 -8.90 -4.51
CA GLU A 811 11.07 -7.89 -3.48
C GLU A 811 11.63 -8.53 -2.20
N GLU A 812 11.01 -9.62 -1.75
CA GLU A 812 11.48 -10.37 -0.58
C GLU A 812 12.84 -11.03 -0.82
N LEU A 813 13.05 -11.62 -2.00
CA LEU A 813 14.36 -12.17 -2.37
C LEU A 813 15.43 -11.07 -2.38
N LYS A 814 15.08 -9.86 -2.82
CA LYS A 814 16.00 -8.71 -2.76
C LYS A 814 16.34 -8.33 -1.31
N ARG A 815 15.35 -8.27 -0.40
CA ARG A 815 15.57 -8.02 1.03
C ARG A 815 16.47 -9.08 1.65
N PHE A 816 16.25 -10.36 1.32
CA PHE A 816 17.11 -11.46 1.71
C PHE A 816 18.56 -11.27 1.25
N TYR A 817 18.78 -10.88 -0.01
CA TYR A 817 20.13 -10.56 -0.51
C TYR A 817 20.79 -9.38 0.20
N GLU A 818 20.05 -8.31 0.50
CA GLU A 818 20.54 -7.15 1.25
C GLU A 818 20.98 -7.54 2.67
N HIS A 819 20.24 -8.44 3.32
CA HIS A 819 20.60 -8.99 4.64
C HIS A 819 21.92 -9.80 4.61
N PHE A 820 22.13 -10.61 3.57
CA PHE A 820 23.35 -11.41 3.41
C PHE A 820 24.56 -10.61 2.90
N ALA A 821 24.36 -9.50 2.19
CA ALA A 821 25.45 -8.63 1.74
C ALA A 821 26.06 -7.80 2.90
N ALA A 822 25.32 -7.59 3.98
CA ALA A 822 25.74 -6.82 5.15
C ALA A 822 26.55 -7.64 6.20
N GLY A 823 26.63 -8.97 6.08
CA GLY A 823 27.29 -9.86 7.04
C GLY A 823 28.41 -10.71 6.44
N SER A 824 29.49 -10.92 7.20
CA SER A 824 30.63 -11.78 6.82
C SER A 824 30.37 -13.29 7.01
N GLU A 825 29.12 -13.74 7.09
CA GLU A 825 28.75 -15.11 7.53
C GLU A 825 28.28 -16.06 6.41
N THR A 826 28.73 -15.87 5.16
CA THR A 826 28.42 -16.80 4.06
C THR A 826 28.91 -18.24 4.30
N GLU A 827 29.84 -18.45 5.23
CA GLU A 827 30.37 -19.77 5.61
C GLU A 827 29.41 -20.58 6.51
N ARG A 828 28.42 -19.95 7.17
CA ARG A 828 27.44 -20.64 8.04
C ARG A 828 26.14 -21.06 7.34
N LEU A 829 25.99 -20.69 6.07
CA LEU A 829 24.91 -21.18 5.22
C LEU A 829 25.10 -22.69 5.01
N GLY A 830 24.15 -23.51 5.48
CA GLY A 830 24.26 -24.97 5.41
C GLY A 830 24.33 -25.52 3.97
N VAL A 831 24.26 -26.85 3.85
CA VAL A 831 24.31 -27.52 2.53
C VAL A 831 22.98 -27.32 1.79
N VAL A 832 23.03 -26.96 0.51
CA VAL A 832 21.84 -26.93 -0.37
C VAL A 832 21.39 -28.36 -0.59
N SER A 833 20.22 -28.72 -0.07
CA SER A 833 19.53 -29.98 -0.34
C SER A 833 18.52 -29.81 -1.48
N ALA A 834 18.13 -30.91 -2.13
CA ALA A 834 16.99 -30.90 -3.02
C ALA A 834 15.70 -30.61 -2.22
N PRO A 835 14.69 -29.94 -2.81
CA PRO A 835 13.42 -29.73 -2.14
C PRO A 835 12.79 -31.06 -1.70
N SER A 836 12.27 -31.11 -0.49
CA SER A 836 11.70 -32.32 0.11
C SER A 836 10.37 -32.01 0.78
N HIS A 837 9.41 -32.93 0.64
CA HIS A 837 8.09 -32.83 1.27
C HIS A 837 8.05 -33.48 2.66
N THR A 838 9.10 -34.21 3.06
CA THR A 838 9.19 -35.00 4.30
C THR A 838 10.22 -34.48 5.29
N ASP A 839 11.24 -33.74 4.84
CA ASP A 839 12.32 -33.28 5.72
C ASP A 839 11.87 -32.13 6.63
N GLU A 840 12.29 -32.15 7.90
CA GLU A 840 12.20 -30.98 8.76
C GLU A 840 13.16 -29.89 8.28
N LEU A 841 12.66 -28.66 8.14
CA LEU A 841 13.45 -27.47 7.76
C LEU A 841 14.46 -27.11 8.87
N GLN A 842 15.52 -27.89 9.09
CA GLN A 842 16.51 -27.64 10.15
C GLN A 842 17.60 -26.66 9.67
N ARG A 843 17.42 -25.37 9.96
CA ARG A 843 18.39 -24.29 9.69
C ARG A 843 18.54 -23.37 10.91
N SER A 844 19.60 -22.57 10.93
CA SER A 844 19.86 -21.61 12.01
C SER A 844 18.69 -20.62 12.15
N ALA A 845 18.42 -20.17 13.39
CA ALA A 845 17.36 -19.21 13.69
C ALA A 845 17.47 -17.94 12.82
N ILE A 846 18.71 -17.47 12.61
CA ILE A 846 19.05 -16.30 11.76
C ILE A 846 18.60 -16.49 10.31
N PHE A 847 18.76 -17.69 9.74
CA PHE A 847 18.31 -17.94 8.37
C PHE A 847 16.79 -17.93 8.28
N ARG A 848 16.10 -18.55 9.25
CA ARG A 848 14.62 -18.53 9.30
C ARG A 848 14.07 -17.12 9.52
N GLU A 849 14.74 -16.30 10.31
CA GLU A 849 14.40 -14.88 10.52
C GLU A 849 14.55 -14.08 9.21
N ALA A 850 15.62 -14.32 8.45
CA ALA A 850 15.89 -13.61 7.19
C ALA A 850 14.93 -13.96 6.03
N ILE A 851 14.26 -15.12 6.06
CA ILE A 851 13.28 -15.54 5.03
C ILE A 851 11.87 -15.76 5.57
N GLY A 852 11.59 -15.41 6.83
CA GLY A 852 10.35 -15.78 7.53
C GLY A 852 9.08 -15.40 6.78
N LEU A 853 9.01 -14.16 6.29
CA LEU A 853 7.89 -13.68 5.49
C LEU A 853 7.70 -14.49 4.19
N SER A 854 8.79 -14.83 3.51
CA SER A 854 8.74 -15.65 2.29
C SER A 854 8.28 -17.08 2.59
N LEU A 855 8.65 -17.64 3.75
CA LEU A 855 8.22 -18.97 4.17
C LEU A 855 6.71 -19.01 4.45
N ASP A 856 6.19 -18.06 5.22
CA ASP A 856 4.76 -17.99 5.52
C ASP A 856 3.92 -17.80 4.25
N ALA A 857 4.42 -16.99 3.32
CA ALA A 857 3.87 -16.85 1.99
C ALA A 857 3.86 -18.16 1.21
N ALA A 858 4.97 -18.90 1.17
CA ALA A 858 5.06 -20.19 0.49
C ALA A 858 4.12 -21.24 1.09
N ALA A 859 4.00 -21.29 2.42
CA ALA A 859 3.06 -22.17 3.12
C ALA A 859 1.61 -21.82 2.77
N THR A 860 1.25 -20.53 2.82
CA THR A 860 -0.09 -20.04 2.46
C THR A 860 -0.43 -20.41 1.02
N LEU A 861 0.51 -20.23 0.10
CA LEU A 861 0.32 -20.59 -1.31
C LEU A 861 0.17 -22.10 -1.51
N GLY A 862 0.94 -22.92 -0.77
CA GLY A 862 0.81 -24.38 -0.77
C GLY A 862 -0.58 -24.84 -0.33
N ARG A 863 -1.10 -24.22 0.74
CA ARG A 863 -2.46 -24.44 1.23
C ARG A 863 -3.53 -24.06 0.19
N ARG A 864 -3.47 -22.85 -0.39
CA ARG A 864 -4.45 -22.40 -1.40
C ARG A 864 -4.42 -23.24 -2.67
N THR A 865 -3.24 -23.74 -3.05
CA THR A 865 -3.10 -24.66 -4.19
C THR A 865 -3.77 -26.00 -3.90
N ALA A 866 -3.60 -26.55 -2.69
CA ALA A 866 -4.28 -27.79 -2.30
C ALA A 866 -5.80 -27.62 -2.24
N GLU A 867 -6.29 -26.52 -1.66
CA GLU A 867 -7.72 -26.19 -1.60
C GLU A 867 -8.35 -26.04 -2.98
N LEU A 868 -7.65 -25.39 -3.94
CA LEU A 868 -8.10 -25.31 -5.33
C LEU A 868 -8.25 -26.71 -5.93
N HIS A 869 -7.23 -27.57 -5.80
CA HIS A 869 -7.29 -28.92 -6.36
C HIS A 869 -8.39 -29.76 -5.71
N LEU A 870 -8.57 -29.64 -4.39
CA LEU A 870 -9.66 -30.32 -3.68
C LEU A 870 -11.03 -29.86 -4.18
N ALA A 871 -11.22 -28.57 -4.43
CA ALA A 871 -12.45 -28.04 -5.01
C ALA A 871 -12.68 -28.57 -6.43
N LEU A 872 -11.64 -28.63 -7.26
CA LEU A 872 -11.69 -29.19 -8.63
C LEU A 872 -11.83 -30.72 -8.68
N ALA A 873 -11.66 -31.40 -7.56
CA ALA A 873 -11.72 -32.85 -7.41
C ALA A 873 -12.91 -33.32 -6.57
N ALA A 874 -13.81 -32.42 -6.16
CA ALA A 874 -14.98 -32.78 -5.38
C ALA A 874 -15.94 -33.67 -6.20
N GLU A 875 -16.52 -34.69 -5.54
CA GLU A 875 -17.46 -35.61 -6.20
C GLU A 875 -18.78 -34.89 -6.53
N HIS A 876 -19.02 -34.65 -7.81
CA HIS A 876 -20.24 -34.01 -8.30
C HIS A 876 -20.85 -34.73 -9.50
N GLN A 877 -22.07 -34.31 -9.86
CA GLN A 877 -22.81 -34.78 -11.03
C GLN A 877 -22.15 -34.41 -12.37
N ASN A 878 -21.19 -33.46 -12.38
CA ASN A 878 -20.53 -33.00 -13.59
C ASN A 878 -19.32 -33.90 -13.95
N PRO A 879 -19.42 -34.74 -15.00
CA PRO A 879 -18.36 -35.68 -15.34
C PRO A 879 -17.06 -34.99 -15.75
N ALA A 880 -17.08 -33.70 -16.11
CA ALA A 880 -15.87 -32.95 -16.48
C ALA A 880 -14.94 -32.67 -15.28
N PHE A 881 -15.47 -32.72 -14.05
CA PHE A 881 -14.73 -32.43 -12.81
C PHE A 881 -14.59 -33.64 -11.88
N SER A 882 -15.42 -34.69 -12.03
CA SER A 882 -15.28 -35.92 -11.25
C SER A 882 -13.87 -36.53 -11.39
N PRO A 883 -13.15 -36.85 -10.30
CA PRO A 883 -11.85 -37.50 -10.39
C PRO A 883 -11.92 -38.82 -11.15
N GLU A 884 -10.93 -39.08 -12.01
CA GLU A 884 -10.80 -40.36 -12.73
C GLU A 884 -9.49 -41.05 -12.34
N PRO A 885 -9.43 -42.39 -12.30
CA PRO A 885 -8.17 -43.09 -12.11
C PRO A 885 -7.15 -42.69 -13.19
N PHE A 886 -5.93 -42.34 -12.77
CA PHE A 886 -4.79 -42.12 -13.65
C PHE A 886 -4.16 -43.48 -13.95
N SER A 887 -4.43 -44.02 -15.13
CA SER A 887 -4.01 -45.37 -15.51
C SER A 887 -2.58 -45.40 -16.08
N GLY A 888 -2.02 -46.61 -16.23
CA GLY A 888 -0.76 -46.78 -16.98
C GLY A 888 -0.85 -46.34 -18.45
N GLN A 889 -2.05 -46.35 -19.04
CA GLN A 889 -2.25 -45.81 -20.40
C GLN A 889 -2.13 -44.29 -20.43
N ASP A 890 -2.67 -43.60 -19.41
CA ASP A 890 -2.52 -42.15 -19.26
C ASP A 890 -1.05 -41.78 -19.06
N LEU A 891 -0.32 -42.55 -18.25
CA LEU A 891 1.13 -42.38 -18.08
C LEU A 891 1.88 -42.51 -19.41
N ALA A 892 1.59 -43.57 -20.18
CA ALA A 892 2.21 -43.78 -21.48
C ALA A 892 1.92 -42.64 -22.46
N LEU A 893 0.72 -42.06 -22.43
CA LEU A 893 0.39 -40.88 -23.25
C LEU A 893 1.21 -39.65 -22.85
N VAL A 894 1.32 -39.37 -21.54
CA VAL A 894 2.14 -38.26 -21.02
C VAL A 894 3.60 -38.45 -21.42
N ILE A 895 4.17 -39.64 -21.24
CA ILE A 895 5.55 -39.96 -21.61
C ILE A 895 5.78 -39.82 -23.12
N ASN A 896 4.83 -40.24 -23.96
CA ASN A 896 4.94 -40.09 -25.41
C ASN A 896 4.89 -38.62 -25.86
N LEU A 897 4.05 -37.80 -25.25
CA LEU A 897 4.03 -36.35 -25.49
C LEU A 897 5.34 -35.70 -25.04
N LEU A 898 5.84 -36.10 -23.87
CA LEU A 898 7.11 -35.62 -23.32
C LEU A 898 8.30 -36.01 -24.20
N ARG A 899 8.30 -37.22 -24.77
CA ARG A 899 9.33 -37.67 -25.73
C ARG A 899 9.33 -36.82 -27.00
N LYS A 900 8.15 -36.50 -27.55
CA LYS A 900 8.03 -35.59 -28.70
C LYS A 900 8.52 -34.18 -28.37
N SER A 901 8.09 -33.66 -27.21
CA SER A 901 8.49 -32.37 -26.64
C SER A 901 10.01 -32.29 -26.50
N ALA A 902 10.64 -33.33 -25.93
CA ALA A 902 12.08 -33.44 -25.79
C ALA A 902 12.79 -33.41 -27.14
N VAL A 903 12.42 -34.26 -28.10
CA VAL A 903 13.05 -34.30 -29.44
C VAL A 903 13.01 -32.93 -30.12
N GLN A 904 11.87 -32.24 -30.05
CA GLN A 904 11.74 -30.89 -30.60
C GLN A 904 12.65 -29.89 -29.88
N THR A 905 12.70 -29.93 -28.55
CA THR A 905 13.57 -29.04 -27.75
C THR A 905 15.05 -29.31 -28.02
N PHE A 906 15.49 -30.57 -28.06
CA PHE A 906 16.88 -30.96 -28.34
C PHE A 906 17.30 -30.53 -29.76
N LYS A 907 16.41 -30.64 -30.75
CA LYS A 907 16.66 -30.12 -32.09
C LYS A 907 16.84 -28.60 -32.07
N LEU A 908 15.90 -27.88 -31.46
CA LEU A 908 15.93 -26.42 -31.38
C LEU A 908 17.17 -25.91 -30.62
N LEU A 909 17.58 -26.61 -29.55
CA LEU A 909 18.75 -26.29 -28.76
C LEU A 909 20.05 -26.44 -29.57
N ARG A 910 20.20 -27.52 -30.36
CA ARG A 910 21.35 -27.70 -31.26
C ARG A 910 21.41 -26.59 -32.32
N GLU A 911 20.27 -26.22 -32.90
CA GLU A 911 20.18 -25.19 -33.94
C GLU A 911 20.52 -23.79 -33.43
N ASN A 912 20.37 -23.54 -32.12
CA ASN A 912 20.61 -22.22 -31.52
C ASN A 912 21.79 -22.18 -30.53
N LEU A 913 22.59 -23.25 -30.43
CA LEU A 913 23.69 -23.34 -29.47
C LEU A 913 24.69 -22.17 -29.58
N SER A 914 25.00 -21.75 -30.82
CA SER A 914 25.92 -20.62 -31.09
C SER A 914 25.33 -19.25 -30.75
N ARG A 915 24.03 -19.15 -30.47
CA ARG A 915 23.33 -17.91 -30.13
C ARG A 915 23.12 -17.76 -28.61
N LEU A 916 23.48 -18.76 -27.82
CA LEU A 916 23.38 -18.72 -26.36
C LEU A 916 24.57 -18.00 -25.73
N ALA A 917 24.36 -17.40 -24.57
CA ALA A 917 25.43 -16.82 -23.76
C ALA A 917 26.38 -17.92 -23.26
N GLU A 918 27.65 -17.58 -22.99
CA GLU A 918 28.73 -18.54 -22.66
C GLU A 918 28.38 -19.51 -21.53
N ASP A 919 27.73 -19.00 -20.48
CA ASP A 919 27.30 -19.78 -19.31
C ASP A 919 26.07 -20.68 -19.58
N ALA A 920 25.17 -20.24 -20.46
CA ALA A 920 24.06 -21.03 -20.96
C ALA A 920 24.55 -22.12 -21.93
N SER A 921 25.55 -21.83 -22.77
CA SER A 921 26.15 -22.77 -23.72
C SER A 921 26.78 -23.97 -23.02
N ALA A 922 27.54 -23.75 -21.94
CA ALA A 922 28.10 -24.85 -21.14
C ALA A 922 27.01 -25.76 -20.53
N SER A 923 25.91 -25.17 -20.05
CA SER A 923 24.78 -25.93 -19.52
C SER A 923 24.02 -26.67 -20.64
N ALA A 924 23.90 -26.05 -21.80
CA ALA A 924 23.28 -26.63 -22.99
C ALA A 924 24.06 -27.86 -23.49
N GLU A 925 25.38 -27.78 -23.56
CA GLU A 925 26.23 -28.93 -23.92
C GLU A 925 26.07 -30.10 -22.95
N GLN A 926 25.97 -29.83 -21.64
CA GLN A 926 25.71 -30.87 -20.65
C GLN A 926 24.33 -31.52 -20.83
N VAL A 927 23.30 -30.73 -21.14
CA VAL A 927 21.95 -31.25 -21.41
C VAL A 927 21.95 -32.09 -22.69
N LEU A 928 22.57 -31.61 -23.78
CA LEU A 928 22.73 -32.36 -25.04
C LEU A 928 23.48 -33.69 -24.81
N GLY A 929 24.52 -33.69 -23.97
CA GLY A 929 25.25 -34.90 -23.61
C GLY A 929 24.46 -35.92 -22.78
N ARG A 930 23.29 -35.54 -22.25
CA ARG A 930 22.38 -36.42 -21.48
C ARG A 930 21.15 -36.86 -22.27
N GLU A 931 21.03 -36.51 -23.54
CA GLU A 931 19.85 -36.80 -24.37
C GLU A 931 19.50 -38.30 -24.41
N ASP A 932 20.47 -39.17 -24.72
CA ASP A 932 20.24 -40.63 -24.76
C ASP A 932 19.79 -41.18 -23.40
N ARG A 933 20.34 -40.62 -22.31
CA ARG A 933 20.00 -41.02 -20.94
C ARG A 933 18.58 -40.58 -20.56
N LEU A 934 18.19 -39.38 -20.96
CA LEU A 934 16.83 -38.86 -20.79
C LEU A 934 15.83 -39.71 -21.58
N MET A 935 16.12 -40.02 -22.83
CA MET A 935 15.25 -40.85 -23.66
C MET A 935 15.10 -42.27 -23.08
N SER A 936 16.20 -42.88 -22.63
CA SER A 936 16.20 -44.20 -22.00
C SER A 936 15.44 -44.24 -20.67
N GLY A 937 15.51 -43.18 -19.85
CA GLY A 937 14.75 -43.16 -18.60
C GLY A 937 13.26 -42.93 -18.84
N LEU A 938 12.86 -42.20 -19.88
CA LEU A 938 11.45 -42.04 -20.27
C LEU A 938 10.85 -43.40 -20.68
N GLU A 939 11.62 -44.22 -21.42
CA GLU A 939 11.25 -45.61 -21.73
C GLU A 939 11.04 -46.46 -20.47
N ARG A 940 11.90 -46.32 -19.46
CA ARG A 940 11.73 -47.05 -18.20
C ARG A 940 10.47 -46.64 -17.43
N LEU A 941 10.08 -45.36 -17.49
CA LEU A 941 8.89 -44.85 -16.81
C LEU A 941 7.58 -45.27 -17.50
N GLU A 942 7.61 -45.62 -18.78
CA GLU A 942 6.43 -46.05 -19.55
C GLU A 942 5.73 -47.29 -18.95
N SER A 943 6.49 -48.14 -18.24
CA SER A 943 6.01 -49.35 -17.58
C SER A 943 5.86 -49.24 -16.06
N PHE A 944 6.00 -48.03 -15.50
CA PHE A 944 5.92 -47.81 -14.05
C PHE A 944 4.47 -48.00 -13.55
N PRO A 945 4.23 -48.85 -12.52
CA PRO A 945 2.91 -48.98 -11.93
C PRO A 945 2.54 -47.68 -11.19
N VAL A 946 1.48 -47.02 -11.65
CA VAL A 946 0.99 -45.75 -11.10
C VAL A 946 -0.37 -45.96 -10.45
N THR A 947 -0.53 -45.48 -9.22
CA THR A 947 -1.82 -45.38 -8.53
C THR A 947 -2.04 -43.92 -8.15
N ALA A 948 -2.82 -43.21 -8.96
CA ALA A 948 -3.14 -41.79 -8.78
C ALA A 948 -4.49 -41.47 -9.43
N TYR A 949 -4.96 -40.24 -9.32
CA TYR A 949 -6.12 -39.74 -10.05
C TYR A 949 -5.74 -38.57 -10.97
N LYS A 950 -6.57 -38.37 -12.00
CA LYS A 950 -6.57 -37.18 -12.84
C LYS A 950 -7.83 -36.36 -12.57
N THR A 951 -7.65 -35.05 -12.46
CA THR A 951 -8.70 -34.08 -12.17
C THR A 951 -8.58 -32.91 -13.13
N ARG A 952 -9.49 -31.94 -13.01
CA ARG A 952 -9.23 -30.61 -13.57
C ARG A 952 -8.13 -29.91 -12.79
N VAL A 953 -7.35 -29.13 -13.52
CA VAL A 953 -6.20 -28.37 -13.04
C VAL A 953 -6.23 -26.99 -13.68
N HIS A 954 -5.48 -26.04 -13.15
CA HIS A 954 -5.27 -24.72 -13.74
C HIS A 954 -4.47 -24.81 -15.05
N GLY A 955 -3.46 -25.66 -15.11
CA GLY A 955 -2.78 -26.03 -16.36
C GLY A 955 -1.70 -25.06 -16.86
N ASP A 956 -1.58 -23.86 -16.29
CA ASP A 956 -0.46 -22.90 -16.43
C ASP A 956 -0.22 -22.12 -15.13
N TYR A 957 -0.11 -22.86 -14.04
CA TYR A 957 -0.02 -22.25 -12.71
C TYR A 957 1.40 -21.77 -12.39
N HIS A 958 1.54 -20.47 -12.14
CA HIS A 958 2.80 -19.83 -11.75
C HIS A 958 2.53 -18.56 -10.93
N LEU A 959 3.55 -17.95 -10.31
CA LEU A 959 3.42 -16.77 -9.43
C LEU A 959 2.79 -15.54 -10.09
N GLY A 960 2.73 -15.50 -11.42
CA GLY A 960 2.07 -14.42 -12.17
C GLY A 960 0.54 -14.55 -12.17
N GLN A 961 0.02 -15.76 -11.95
CA GLN A 961 -1.41 -16.09 -11.91
C GLN A 961 -1.96 -16.14 -10.48
N VAL A 962 -1.25 -15.51 -9.56
CA VAL A 962 -1.59 -15.44 -8.14
C VAL A 962 -1.50 -14.00 -7.71
N LEU A 963 -2.60 -13.46 -7.21
CA LEU A 963 -2.69 -12.10 -6.66
C LEU A 963 -2.54 -12.14 -5.14
N ARG A 964 -1.76 -11.22 -4.59
CA ARG A 964 -1.66 -11.04 -3.13
C ARG A 964 -2.86 -10.21 -2.66
N VAL A 965 -3.58 -10.72 -1.67
CA VAL A 965 -4.71 -10.03 -1.04
C VAL A 965 -4.54 -10.06 0.48
N LYS A 966 -4.03 -8.94 1.02
CA LYS A 966 -3.62 -8.80 2.43
C LYS A 966 -2.58 -9.87 2.76
N ASN A 967 -2.87 -10.76 3.71
CA ASN A 967 -2.01 -11.87 4.09
C ASN A 967 -2.33 -13.19 3.35
N ASP A 968 -3.17 -13.15 2.31
CA ASP A 968 -3.63 -14.32 1.57
C ASP A 968 -3.39 -14.22 0.04
N TYR A 969 -3.84 -15.22 -0.71
CA TYR A 969 -3.73 -15.30 -2.17
C TYR A 969 -5.06 -15.58 -2.85
N VAL A 970 -5.24 -15.00 -4.05
CA VAL A 970 -6.34 -15.31 -4.98
C VAL A 970 -5.73 -15.80 -6.30
N ILE A 971 -6.22 -16.93 -6.80
CA ILE A 971 -5.76 -17.59 -8.03
C ILE A 971 -6.62 -17.13 -9.20
N ILE A 972 -5.98 -16.72 -10.30
CA ILE A 972 -6.63 -16.14 -11.48
C ILE A 972 -6.16 -16.83 -12.77
N ASP A 973 -6.81 -16.53 -13.90
CA ASP A 973 -6.37 -16.92 -15.26
C ASP A 973 -6.31 -18.44 -15.53
N PHE A 974 -7.46 -19.11 -15.43
CA PHE A 974 -7.62 -20.55 -15.65
C PHE A 974 -7.63 -20.97 -17.13
N GLU A 975 -7.02 -20.19 -18.03
CA GLU A 975 -6.99 -20.48 -19.47
C GLU A 975 -6.10 -21.69 -19.83
N GLY A 976 -5.13 -22.02 -18.99
CA GLY A 976 -4.07 -23.00 -19.27
C GLY A 976 -3.06 -22.51 -20.30
N GLU A 977 -2.04 -23.33 -20.62
CA GLU A 977 -0.91 -22.90 -21.47
C GLU A 977 -1.38 -22.49 -22.89
N PRO A 978 -1.29 -21.20 -23.29
CA PRO A 978 -1.90 -20.70 -24.53
C PRO A 978 -1.36 -21.36 -25.81
N GLY A 979 -0.17 -21.95 -25.75
CA GLY A 979 0.44 -22.68 -26.85
C GLY A 979 -0.18 -24.05 -27.14
N ARG A 980 -1.08 -24.55 -26.28
CA ARG A 980 -1.73 -25.87 -26.45
C ARG A 980 -3.18 -25.73 -26.96
N PRO A 981 -3.67 -26.69 -27.76
CA PRO A 981 -5.08 -26.72 -28.20
C PRO A 981 -6.06 -26.75 -27.02
N LEU A 982 -7.27 -26.21 -27.18
CA LEU A 982 -8.33 -26.22 -26.14
C LEU A 982 -8.57 -27.62 -25.55
N ALA A 983 -8.61 -28.66 -26.38
CA ALA A 983 -8.81 -30.03 -25.92
C ALA A 983 -7.72 -30.51 -24.93
N GLU A 984 -6.46 -30.10 -25.14
CA GLU A 984 -5.36 -30.41 -24.23
C GLU A 984 -5.40 -29.56 -22.96
N ARG A 985 -5.77 -28.27 -23.08
CA ARG A 985 -5.93 -27.38 -21.92
C ARG A 985 -7.09 -27.81 -21.01
N ARG A 986 -8.11 -28.43 -21.59
CA ARG A 986 -9.30 -28.95 -20.89
C ARG A 986 -9.10 -30.37 -20.33
N ALA A 987 -8.13 -31.13 -20.83
CA ALA A 987 -7.94 -32.53 -20.45
C ALA A 987 -7.61 -32.67 -18.94
N LYS A 988 -8.23 -33.68 -18.30
CA LYS A 988 -7.88 -34.04 -16.93
C LYS A 988 -6.45 -34.58 -16.88
N THR A 989 -5.71 -34.19 -15.86
CA THR A 989 -4.35 -34.68 -15.62
C THR A 989 -4.07 -34.72 -14.12
N SER A 990 -2.87 -35.16 -13.73
CA SER A 990 -2.45 -35.14 -12.34
C SER A 990 -2.33 -33.69 -11.83
N PRO A 991 -2.87 -33.37 -10.64
CA PRO A 991 -2.68 -32.06 -9.98
C PRO A 991 -1.22 -31.67 -9.77
N LEU A 992 -0.30 -32.64 -9.77
CA LEU A 992 1.13 -32.40 -9.68
C LEU A 992 1.69 -31.59 -10.85
N LYS A 993 0.94 -31.45 -11.96
CA LYS A 993 1.29 -30.53 -13.05
C LYS A 993 1.34 -29.07 -12.58
N ASP A 994 0.35 -28.62 -11.83
CA ASP A 994 0.30 -27.25 -11.30
C ASP A 994 1.35 -27.04 -10.20
N VAL A 995 1.54 -28.06 -9.35
CA VAL A 995 2.60 -28.08 -8.33
C VAL A 995 3.98 -27.91 -8.99
N ALA A 996 4.27 -28.66 -10.06
CA ALA A 996 5.49 -28.53 -10.83
C ALA A 996 5.64 -27.13 -11.45
N GLY A 997 4.55 -26.55 -11.98
CA GLY A 997 4.53 -25.18 -12.50
C GLY A 997 4.94 -24.14 -11.46
N MET A 998 4.39 -24.23 -10.25
CA MET A 998 4.72 -23.31 -9.16
C MET A 998 6.17 -23.47 -8.67
N LEU A 999 6.66 -24.71 -8.53
CA LEU A 999 8.06 -24.97 -8.17
C LEU A 999 9.04 -24.37 -9.18
N ARG A 1000 8.76 -24.53 -10.48
CA ARG A 1000 9.54 -23.88 -11.54
C ARG A 1000 9.46 -22.36 -11.45
N SER A 1001 8.30 -21.81 -11.09
CA SER A 1001 8.13 -20.37 -10.88
C SER A 1001 9.02 -19.83 -9.74
N PHE A 1002 9.17 -20.58 -8.63
CA PHE A 1002 10.13 -20.23 -7.57
C PHE A 1002 11.58 -20.30 -8.07
N SER A 1003 11.95 -21.31 -8.86
CA SER A 1003 13.28 -21.37 -9.51
C SER A 1003 13.55 -20.14 -10.37
N TYR A 1004 12.57 -19.69 -11.13
CA TYR A 1004 12.66 -18.48 -11.94
C TYR A 1004 12.84 -17.22 -11.09
N ALA A 1005 12.12 -17.11 -9.97
CA ALA A 1005 12.27 -15.98 -9.05
C ALA A 1005 13.66 -15.94 -8.42
N ALA A 1006 14.14 -17.09 -7.91
CA ALA A 1006 15.47 -17.27 -7.35
C ALA A 1006 16.57 -16.86 -8.34
N TYR A 1007 16.43 -17.26 -9.60
CA TYR A 1007 17.41 -16.97 -10.63
C TYR A 1007 17.36 -15.50 -11.10
N THR A 1008 16.20 -14.86 -11.05
CA THR A 1008 16.08 -13.43 -11.35
C THR A 1008 16.93 -12.60 -10.36
N GLY A 1009 16.98 -13.01 -9.08
CA GLY A 1009 17.87 -12.40 -8.07
C GLY A 1009 19.37 -12.57 -8.36
N LEU A 1010 19.77 -13.60 -9.11
CA LEU A 1010 21.16 -13.86 -9.51
C LEU A 1010 21.68 -12.93 -10.61
N PHE A 1011 20.80 -12.38 -11.45
CA PHE A 1011 21.23 -11.36 -12.43
C PHE A 1011 21.66 -10.06 -11.75
N THR A 1012 21.21 -9.82 -10.51
CA THR A 1012 21.52 -8.63 -9.71
C THR A 1012 22.69 -8.79 -8.73
N HIS A 1013 23.11 -10.01 -8.37
CA HIS A 1013 24.14 -10.24 -7.34
C HIS A 1013 25.13 -11.36 -7.74
N THR A 1014 26.42 -11.18 -7.42
CA THR A 1014 27.51 -12.08 -7.87
C THR A 1014 27.60 -13.42 -7.12
N ASN A 1015 27.04 -13.53 -5.90
CA ASN A 1015 27.09 -14.77 -5.11
C ASN A 1015 25.85 -15.65 -5.33
N ARG A 1016 26.07 -16.90 -5.79
CA ARG A 1016 25.01 -17.82 -6.22
C ARG A 1016 24.43 -18.71 -5.12
N ARG A 1017 25.14 -18.87 -4.00
CA ARG A 1017 24.76 -19.80 -2.91
C ARG A 1017 23.46 -19.40 -2.18
N PRO A 1018 23.18 -18.11 -1.90
CA PRO A 1018 21.97 -17.70 -1.19
C PRO A 1018 20.66 -17.99 -1.95
N ALA A 1019 20.55 -17.68 -3.25
CA ALA A 1019 19.33 -17.95 -4.02
C ALA A 1019 18.95 -19.43 -4.06
N ARG A 1020 19.94 -20.33 -4.19
CA ARG A 1020 19.65 -21.78 -4.22
C ARG A 1020 19.17 -22.31 -2.88
N LEU A 1021 19.63 -21.72 -1.77
CA LEU A 1021 19.13 -22.06 -0.44
C LEU A 1021 17.71 -21.55 -0.25
N TRP A 1022 17.45 -20.29 -0.62
CA TRP A 1022 16.12 -19.71 -0.60
C TRP A 1022 15.13 -20.56 -1.42
N GLU A 1023 15.50 -20.90 -2.66
CA GLU A 1023 14.69 -21.73 -3.56
C GLU A 1023 14.34 -23.08 -2.92
N SER A 1024 15.33 -23.78 -2.37
CA SER A 1024 15.15 -25.10 -1.76
C SER A 1024 14.14 -25.06 -0.61
N GLU A 1025 14.22 -24.04 0.24
CA GLU A 1025 13.40 -23.95 1.46
C GLU A 1025 11.96 -23.52 1.12
N ILE A 1026 11.79 -22.56 0.21
CA ILE A 1026 10.48 -22.14 -0.31
C ILE A 1026 9.76 -23.28 -1.01
N CYS A 1027 10.46 -24.00 -1.90
CA CYS A 1027 9.93 -25.17 -2.57
C CYS A 1027 9.54 -26.28 -1.59
N SER A 1028 10.37 -26.54 -0.57
CA SER A 1028 10.11 -27.57 0.43
C SER A 1028 8.88 -27.23 1.27
N LEU A 1029 8.77 -25.99 1.75
CA LEU A 1029 7.64 -25.58 2.59
C LEU A 1029 6.32 -25.53 1.79
N PHE A 1030 6.36 -25.06 0.55
CA PHE A 1030 5.22 -25.13 -0.36
C PHE A 1030 4.76 -26.58 -0.58
N LEU A 1031 5.68 -27.48 -0.92
CA LEU A 1031 5.38 -28.91 -1.16
C LEU A 1031 4.83 -29.60 0.09
N LYS A 1032 5.48 -29.38 1.24
CA LYS A 1032 5.05 -29.93 2.52
C LYS A 1032 3.63 -29.51 2.84
N THR A 1033 3.35 -28.21 2.81
CA THR A 1033 2.02 -27.67 3.15
C THR A 1033 0.96 -28.16 2.16
N TYR A 1034 1.29 -28.23 0.86
CA TYR A 1034 0.42 -28.82 -0.15
C TYR A 1034 0.07 -30.28 0.17
N CYS A 1035 1.08 -31.12 0.46
CA CYS A 1035 0.88 -32.53 0.77
C CYS A 1035 0.09 -32.73 2.07
N GLU A 1036 0.35 -31.92 3.10
CA GLU A 1036 -0.38 -31.95 4.37
C GLU A 1036 -1.87 -31.63 4.17
N CYS A 1037 -2.18 -30.60 3.39
CA CYS A 1037 -3.56 -30.19 3.11
C CYS A 1037 -4.30 -31.17 2.19
N ALA A 1038 -3.59 -31.77 1.23
CA ALA A 1038 -4.14 -32.69 0.25
C ALA A 1038 -4.20 -34.17 0.74
N LYS A 1039 -3.72 -34.45 1.95
CA LYS A 1039 -3.56 -35.81 2.48
C LYS A 1039 -4.90 -36.56 2.55
N GLY A 1040 -4.92 -37.79 2.06
CA GLY A 1040 -6.11 -38.66 2.10
C GLY A 1040 -7.19 -38.31 1.08
N SER A 1041 -6.86 -37.51 0.05
CA SER A 1041 -7.77 -37.14 -1.03
C SER A 1041 -7.31 -37.72 -2.38
N ALA A 1042 -8.19 -37.67 -3.39
CA ALA A 1042 -7.87 -38.09 -4.75
C ALA A 1042 -6.77 -37.24 -5.43
N VAL A 1043 -6.46 -36.04 -4.93
CA VAL A 1043 -5.51 -35.13 -5.58
C VAL A 1043 -4.03 -35.45 -5.28
N LEU A 1044 -3.77 -36.34 -4.32
CA LEU A 1044 -2.43 -36.72 -3.89
C LEU A 1044 -2.26 -38.25 -3.97
N PRO A 1045 -1.23 -38.77 -4.67
CA PRO A 1045 -0.93 -40.21 -4.65
C PRO A 1045 -0.61 -40.69 -3.23
N GLU A 1046 -1.17 -41.83 -2.81
CA GLU A 1046 -0.89 -42.42 -1.49
C GLU A 1046 0.54 -42.96 -1.37
N ASP A 1047 1.09 -43.47 -2.48
CA ASP A 1047 2.46 -43.97 -2.54
C ASP A 1047 3.45 -42.81 -2.79
N PRO A 1048 4.40 -42.55 -1.86
CA PRO A 1048 5.39 -41.49 -2.01
C PRO A 1048 6.27 -41.66 -3.26
N THR A 1049 6.56 -42.91 -3.66
CA THR A 1049 7.36 -43.17 -4.86
C THR A 1049 6.63 -42.74 -6.14
N THR A 1050 5.32 -42.94 -6.18
CA THR A 1050 4.45 -42.48 -7.26
C THR A 1050 4.39 -40.96 -7.31
N LEU A 1051 4.27 -40.29 -6.15
CA LEU A 1051 4.29 -38.82 -6.06
C LEU A 1051 5.59 -38.24 -6.63
N GLU A 1052 6.75 -38.73 -6.19
CA GLU A 1052 8.06 -38.23 -6.63
C GLU A 1052 8.24 -38.38 -8.14
N LYS A 1053 7.91 -39.56 -8.69
CA LYS A 1053 8.06 -39.82 -10.14
C LYS A 1053 7.13 -38.99 -10.99
N LEU A 1054 5.88 -38.82 -10.59
CA LEU A 1054 4.93 -37.97 -11.32
C LEU A 1054 5.38 -36.51 -11.27
N LEU A 1055 5.83 -36.03 -10.11
CA LEU A 1055 6.36 -34.67 -9.98
C LEU A 1055 7.57 -34.44 -10.88
N ASP A 1056 8.53 -35.38 -10.91
CA ASP A 1056 9.70 -35.31 -11.81
C ASP A 1056 9.31 -35.27 -13.30
N ILE A 1057 8.29 -36.04 -13.70
CA ILE A 1057 7.76 -36.02 -15.08
C ILE A 1057 7.22 -34.64 -15.44
N PHE A 1058 6.41 -34.03 -14.57
CA PHE A 1058 5.81 -32.72 -14.86
C PHE A 1058 6.80 -31.56 -14.73
N LEU A 1059 7.79 -31.65 -13.83
CA LEU A 1059 8.91 -30.71 -13.78
C LEU A 1059 9.72 -30.75 -15.08
N LEU A 1060 9.97 -31.95 -15.63
CA LEU A 1060 10.65 -32.09 -16.92
C LEU A 1060 9.81 -31.54 -18.08
N ASP A 1061 8.50 -31.82 -18.12
CA ASP A 1061 7.59 -31.28 -19.15
C ASP A 1061 7.62 -29.74 -19.16
N LYS A 1062 7.48 -29.13 -17.98
CA LYS A 1062 7.50 -27.68 -17.84
C LYS A 1062 8.86 -27.09 -18.21
N ALA A 1063 9.97 -27.69 -17.76
CA ALA A 1063 11.32 -27.21 -18.10
C ALA A 1063 11.62 -27.29 -19.62
N LEU A 1064 11.16 -28.34 -20.30
CA LEU A 1064 11.31 -28.46 -21.75
C LEU A 1064 10.47 -27.44 -22.51
N TYR A 1065 9.25 -27.16 -22.04
CA TYR A 1065 8.39 -26.10 -22.57
C TYR A 1065 9.04 -24.72 -22.42
N GLU A 1066 9.46 -24.40 -21.20
CA GLU A 1066 10.17 -23.16 -20.86
C GLU A 1066 11.42 -22.97 -21.72
N LEU A 1067 12.25 -24.02 -21.90
CA LEU A 1067 13.46 -23.93 -22.72
C LEU A 1067 13.15 -23.52 -24.16
N ARG A 1068 12.11 -24.11 -24.78
CA ARG A 1068 11.70 -23.70 -26.14
C ARG A 1068 11.21 -22.26 -26.16
N TYR A 1069 10.45 -21.88 -25.15
CA TYR A 1069 9.94 -20.51 -25.04
C TYR A 1069 11.08 -19.51 -24.91
N GLU A 1070 12.05 -19.74 -24.03
CA GLU A 1070 13.17 -18.82 -23.81
C GLU A 1070 14.13 -18.77 -25.00
N ILE A 1071 14.44 -19.90 -25.65
CA ILE A 1071 15.28 -19.88 -26.87
C ILE A 1071 14.68 -18.99 -27.96
N ASN A 1072 13.36 -19.01 -28.12
CA ASN A 1072 12.68 -18.26 -29.18
C ASN A 1072 12.41 -16.79 -28.81
N ASN A 1073 12.24 -16.46 -27.52
CA ASN A 1073 11.80 -15.14 -27.09
C ASN A 1073 12.85 -14.38 -26.25
N ARG A 1074 13.59 -15.05 -25.38
CA ARG A 1074 14.57 -14.43 -24.45
C ARG A 1074 15.79 -15.36 -24.26
N PRO A 1075 16.70 -15.48 -25.25
CA PRO A 1075 17.81 -16.45 -25.20
C PRO A 1075 18.71 -16.34 -23.96
N ALA A 1076 18.84 -15.14 -23.39
CA ALA A 1076 19.59 -14.88 -22.16
C ALA A 1076 19.02 -15.60 -20.93
N TRP A 1077 17.74 -16.00 -20.95
CA TRP A 1077 17.05 -16.69 -19.85
C TRP A 1077 17.09 -18.22 -19.99
N ALA A 1078 17.58 -18.76 -21.11
CA ALA A 1078 17.59 -20.19 -21.40
C ALA A 1078 18.34 -21.03 -20.34
N ARG A 1079 19.24 -20.41 -19.57
CA ARG A 1079 19.99 -21.07 -18.51
C ARG A 1079 19.10 -21.61 -17.38
N ILE A 1080 17.98 -20.95 -17.08
CA ILE A 1080 17.06 -21.34 -15.99
C ILE A 1080 16.43 -22.71 -16.26
N PRO A 1081 15.77 -22.95 -17.41
CA PRO A 1081 15.24 -24.27 -17.74
C PRO A 1081 16.33 -25.30 -18.03
N LEU A 1082 17.50 -24.92 -18.57
CA LEU A 1082 18.64 -25.84 -18.72
C LEU A 1082 19.10 -26.41 -17.37
N GLN A 1083 19.25 -25.55 -16.35
CA GLN A 1083 19.60 -25.98 -15.01
C GLN A 1083 18.51 -26.87 -14.40
N GLY A 1084 17.23 -26.53 -14.60
CA GLY A 1084 16.10 -27.36 -14.17
C GLY A 1084 16.15 -28.79 -14.73
N ILE A 1085 16.52 -28.95 -16.01
CA ILE A 1085 16.70 -30.28 -16.63
C ILE A 1085 17.88 -31.03 -15.98
N LEU A 1086 18.98 -30.35 -15.67
CA LEU A 1086 20.17 -30.97 -15.07
C LEU A 1086 19.97 -31.40 -13.61
N ASP A 1087 19.09 -30.72 -12.87
CA ASP A 1087 18.89 -30.93 -11.44
C ASP A 1087 17.97 -32.12 -11.11
N LEU A 1088 17.15 -32.58 -12.06
CA LEU A 1088 16.19 -33.67 -11.86
C LEU A 1088 16.86 -35.05 -11.70
N ALA A 1089 16.58 -35.72 -10.57
CA ALA A 1089 17.27 -36.93 -10.09
C ALA A 1089 17.17 -38.19 -10.99
N PRO A 1090 16.05 -38.50 -11.68
CA PRO A 1090 15.97 -39.69 -12.55
C PRO A 1090 16.89 -39.61 -13.77
N TRP A 1091 17.43 -38.42 -14.03
CA TRP A 1091 18.17 -38.04 -15.23
C TRP A 1091 19.60 -37.56 -14.92
N ARG A 1092 19.97 -37.51 -13.63
CA ARG A 1092 21.32 -37.17 -13.10
C ARG A 1092 22.33 -38.27 -13.34
#